data_AF-A0A1C5LP27-F1
#
_entry.id   AF-A0A1C5LP27-F1
#
_cell.length_a   1.000
_cell.length_b   1.000
_cell.length_c   1.000
_cell.angle_alpha   90.00
_cell.angle_beta   90.00
_cell.angle_gamma   90.00
#
_symmetry.space_group_name_H-M   'P 1'
#
loop_
_entity.id
_entity.type
_entity.pdbx_description
1 polymer ?
#
loop_
_entity_poly.entity_id
_entity_poly.type
_entity_poly.pdbx_seq_one_letter_code
_entity_poly.pdbx_strand_id
1 'polypeptide(L)'
;MGLKRAFVIGLCLAAVAAVVMLAAVIIRPPKIYISEICPSNSETSKKTAMQDKNGEPSDWIEIYNPTNKDISLTGFSLSKNGGGDQPLGGYVIKAHDYIIVYCSSAGFENADFPHADFSIGKVSEAEIILKYDSFQCESIKMPKLNKGVSYSKNVKGEMYVSEPTPLAANAEKTIGDTPVFSQAAGSYEKAFDLEITAGESQTVYYTTDGTDPATSDTRKVYENALRIDDRSDDENVLSAYDPMKIQLDYRDSIKLPAKSAVDKGTVIRACAEGTSGKCGKTVTATYFVDVSSADHNDLPIVSITTDPDGLFNEKTGIYCLGDVYKEYDEENPDHPWNGSIPANYNQRGREWEKECYVEYFDSEGNSLISQDCGIRIQGGWSRADYQKSFRLYARNDYGKSSFDTAFWDSFTDVNGEAITSCKTFVLRNGGNDANYSKFKDMMIQNMVSGRGVETQQGTACVVFIDGEYWGLYTLQSDYSDRYFADRYNVAKSNVVMYKNDKLSEGEAEDEKLFNDMYKFITENDMSIEENYRKACAMIDMDNLVEYAATEMYIFNDDWPQNNYACWRTRTIEQGNSYADGRWRFVLFDTESSCSHYNEKDLETNMFSYLRSQSYTKFGGILCSLIDNEEFDLKLTSAMCQLGSVNFTAERFGEYLEYYKNIYYGELDNYFDRFPTWANLAKATDPMIIRWQNFIEGRYDKVLGYLEREFDYYERRTVKISADNEQGSVLIGGVEIESDYSGTYFDGCEIKLNAQAKSGWHFDHWEGVNGDNTQSEIKAKVNGDMNIKAVFEKDIV
;
A
#
# COMPACT_ATOMS: atom_id res chain seq x y z
N MET A 1 -71.02 -23.06 -55.93
CA MET A 1 -70.09 -22.02 -55.43
C MET A 1 -70.77 -21.27 -54.29
N GLY A 2 -70.04 -20.90 -53.24
CA GLY A 2 -70.54 -19.99 -52.19
C GLY A 2 -70.56 -20.57 -50.78
N LEU A 3 -71.53 -21.43 -50.45
CA LEU A 3 -71.94 -21.57 -49.04
C LEU A 3 -71.34 -22.72 -48.21
N LYS A 4 -70.83 -23.80 -48.82
CA LYS A 4 -70.30 -24.95 -48.05
C LYS A 4 -68.80 -24.90 -47.72
N ARG A 5 -68.04 -23.97 -48.31
CA ARG A 5 -66.61 -23.74 -47.96
C ARG A 5 -66.41 -22.69 -46.86
N ALA A 6 -67.35 -21.77 -46.67
CA ALA A 6 -67.27 -20.72 -45.64
C ALA A 6 -67.55 -21.25 -44.21
N PHE A 7 -68.40 -22.27 -44.07
CA PHE A 7 -68.80 -22.78 -42.75
C PHE A 7 -67.73 -23.66 -42.07
N VAL A 8 -66.91 -24.37 -42.85
CA VAL A 8 -65.85 -25.23 -42.32
C VAL A 8 -64.59 -24.43 -41.96
N ILE A 9 -64.30 -23.34 -42.69
CA ILE A 9 -63.16 -22.44 -42.38
C ILE A 9 -63.49 -21.53 -41.18
N GLY A 10 -64.75 -21.10 -41.02
CA GLY A 10 -65.18 -20.31 -39.86
C GLY A 10 -65.18 -21.07 -38.53
N LEU A 11 -65.52 -22.37 -38.54
CA LEU A 11 -65.47 -23.22 -37.35
C LEU A 11 -64.02 -23.59 -36.95
N CYS A 12 -63.10 -23.74 -37.90
CA CYS A 12 -61.68 -23.93 -37.59
C CYS A 12 -61.00 -22.66 -37.07
N LEU A 13 -61.36 -21.46 -37.56
CA LEU A 13 -60.81 -20.20 -37.06
C LEU A 13 -61.36 -19.79 -35.69
N ALA A 14 -62.63 -20.09 -35.39
CA ALA A 14 -63.20 -19.86 -34.06
C ALA A 14 -62.67 -20.86 -33.02
N ALA A 15 -62.41 -22.12 -33.41
CA ALA A 15 -61.79 -23.11 -32.53
C ALA A 15 -60.30 -22.79 -32.26
N VAL A 16 -59.55 -22.29 -33.26
CA VAL A 16 -58.15 -21.88 -33.06
C VAL A 16 -58.08 -20.56 -32.27
N ALA A 17 -58.98 -19.60 -32.48
CA ALA A 17 -59.03 -18.38 -31.67
C ALA A 17 -59.49 -18.64 -30.22
N ALA A 18 -60.40 -19.60 -29.98
CA ALA A 18 -60.80 -20.00 -28.64
C ALA A 18 -59.72 -20.83 -27.94
N VAL A 19 -58.97 -21.68 -28.63
CA VAL A 19 -57.84 -22.44 -28.05
C VAL A 19 -56.61 -21.54 -27.82
N VAL A 20 -56.40 -20.51 -28.65
CA VAL A 20 -55.34 -19.50 -28.44
C VAL A 20 -55.73 -18.49 -27.35
N MET A 21 -57.02 -18.19 -27.12
CA MET A 21 -57.46 -17.38 -25.97
C MET A 21 -57.63 -18.17 -24.66
N LEU A 22 -57.73 -19.50 -24.69
CA LEU A 22 -57.80 -20.34 -23.48
C LEU A 22 -56.41 -20.81 -22.96
N ALA A 23 -55.32 -20.45 -23.65
CA ALA A 23 -53.96 -20.82 -23.26
C ALA A 23 -53.01 -19.62 -23.08
N ALA A 24 -53.54 -18.41 -22.89
CA ALA A 24 -52.83 -17.43 -22.08
C ALA A 24 -53.11 -17.80 -20.62
N VAL A 25 -52.46 -18.86 -20.13
CA VAL A 25 -52.28 -19.02 -18.69
C VAL A 25 -51.53 -17.77 -18.27
N ILE A 26 -52.24 -16.80 -17.70
CA ILE A 26 -51.60 -15.74 -16.95
C ILE A 26 -50.97 -16.49 -15.79
N ILE A 27 -49.70 -16.86 -15.96
CA ILE A 27 -48.86 -17.40 -14.92
C ILE A 27 -48.79 -16.28 -13.89
N ARG A 28 -49.67 -16.34 -12.89
CA ARG A 28 -49.58 -15.46 -11.74
C ARG A 28 -48.52 -16.08 -10.84
N PRO A 29 -47.37 -15.43 -10.63
CA PRO A 29 -46.37 -15.98 -9.74
C PRO A 29 -46.99 -16.28 -8.37
N PRO A 30 -46.62 -17.39 -7.72
CA PRO A 30 -46.99 -17.63 -6.34
C PRO A 30 -46.62 -16.42 -5.46
N LYS A 31 -47.52 -16.04 -4.55
CA LYS A 31 -47.32 -14.84 -3.71
C LYS A 31 -46.29 -15.12 -2.61
N ILE A 32 -45.01 -14.97 -2.93
CA ILE A 32 -43.89 -14.88 -1.99
C ILE A 32 -43.13 -13.57 -2.25
N TYR A 33 -42.33 -13.13 -1.28
CA TYR A 33 -41.52 -11.93 -1.42
C TYR A 33 -40.24 -12.03 -0.59
N ILE A 34 -39.24 -11.21 -0.91
CA ILE A 34 -38.01 -11.08 -0.13
C ILE A 34 -38.34 -10.32 1.17
N SER A 35 -38.25 -10.96 2.32
CA SER A 35 -38.52 -10.34 3.62
C SER A 35 -37.32 -9.58 4.15
N GLU A 36 -36.12 -10.12 3.97
CA GLU A 36 -34.91 -9.62 4.61
C GLU A 36 -33.66 -9.94 3.76
N ILE A 37 -32.68 -9.04 3.76
CA ILE A 37 -31.40 -9.23 3.06
C ILE A 37 -30.26 -8.87 4.01
N CYS A 38 -29.32 -9.79 4.26
CA CYS A 38 -28.11 -9.53 5.03
C CYS A 38 -26.87 -9.71 4.13
N PRO A 39 -26.24 -8.60 3.68
CA PRO A 39 -25.16 -8.61 2.69
C PRO A 39 -23.75 -8.78 3.27
N SER A 40 -23.63 -8.85 4.60
CA SER A 40 -22.37 -9.10 5.29
C SER A 40 -22.66 -9.69 6.67
N ASN A 41 -22.86 -11.00 6.71
CA ASN A 41 -23.26 -11.71 7.91
C ASN A 41 -22.16 -11.67 9.00
N SER A 42 -22.55 -11.43 10.24
CA SER A 42 -21.64 -11.39 11.40
C SER A 42 -21.49 -12.73 12.11
N GLU A 43 -22.17 -13.78 11.65
CA GLU A 43 -22.21 -15.13 12.26
C GLU A 43 -22.75 -15.18 13.70
N THR A 44 -23.33 -14.09 14.21
CA THR A 44 -23.85 -14.03 15.58
C THR A 44 -25.06 -14.94 15.79
N SER A 45 -25.74 -15.34 14.71
CA SER A 45 -26.85 -16.28 14.75
C SER A 45 -26.44 -17.65 14.22
N LYS A 46 -26.62 -18.68 15.05
CA LYS A 46 -26.48 -20.09 14.63
C LYS A 46 -27.41 -20.47 13.46
N LYS A 47 -28.49 -19.71 13.23
CA LYS A 47 -29.42 -19.94 12.11
C LYS A 47 -28.84 -19.49 10.76
N THR A 48 -27.83 -18.62 10.77
CA THR A 48 -27.20 -18.06 9.58
C THR A 48 -25.71 -18.36 9.50
N ALA A 49 -25.17 -19.25 10.32
CA ALA A 49 -23.74 -19.57 10.40
C ALA A 49 -23.22 -20.46 9.25
N MET A 50 -23.79 -20.34 8.04
CA MET A 50 -23.32 -21.09 6.88
C MET A 50 -22.06 -20.44 6.31
N GLN A 51 -21.08 -21.27 6.00
CA GLN A 51 -19.82 -20.86 5.39
C GLN A 51 -19.75 -21.34 3.94
N ASP A 52 -19.07 -20.57 3.11
CA ASP A 52 -18.77 -20.97 1.74
C ASP A 52 -17.60 -21.97 1.69
N LYS A 53 -17.24 -22.44 0.49
CA LYS A 53 -16.14 -23.41 0.31
C LYS A 53 -14.77 -22.91 0.80
N ASN A 54 -14.61 -21.61 1.02
CA ASN A 54 -13.37 -21.01 1.53
C ASN A 54 -13.42 -20.81 3.07
N GLY A 55 -14.53 -21.19 3.73
CA GLY A 55 -14.73 -20.98 5.16
C GLY A 55 -15.22 -19.57 5.51
N GLU A 56 -15.62 -18.75 4.52
CA GLU A 56 -16.09 -17.39 4.77
C GLU A 56 -17.59 -17.36 5.14
N PRO A 57 -18.02 -16.48 6.05
CA PRO A 57 -19.42 -16.28 6.38
C PRO A 57 -20.25 -15.92 5.13
N SER A 58 -21.35 -16.63 4.90
CA SER A 58 -22.22 -16.38 3.75
C SER A 58 -23.19 -15.24 3.98
N ASP A 59 -23.37 -14.42 2.93
CA ASP A 59 -24.48 -13.49 2.82
C ASP A 59 -25.79 -14.28 2.72
N TRP A 60 -26.92 -13.64 2.97
CA TRP A 60 -28.20 -14.35 2.82
C TRP A 60 -29.37 -13.45 2.46
N ILE A 61 -30.34 -14.06 1.77
CA ILE A 61 -31.63 -13.49 1.39
C ILE A 61 -32.70 -14.36 2.02
N GLU A 62 -33.64 -13.76 2.74
CA GLU A 62 -34.80 -14.44 3.27
C GLU A 62 -36.02 -14.22 2.38
N ILE A 63 -36.76 -15.30 2.11
CA ILE A 63 -37.99 -15.29 1.35
C ILE A 63 -39.12 -15.76 2.26
N TYR A 64 -40.21 -14.98 2.31
CA TYR A 64 -41.39 -15.28 3.12
C TYR A 64 -42.59 -15.71 2.28
N ASN A 65 -43.32 -16.69 2.79
CA ASN A 65 -44.60 -17.14 2.26
C ASN A 65 -45.78 -16.60 3.11
N PRO A 66 -46.43 -15.48 2.71
CA PRO A 66 -47.58 -14.93 3.43
C PRO A 66 -48.89 -15.72 3.27
N THR A 67 -48.88 -16.85 2.56
CA THR A 67 -50.11 -17.56 2.19
C THR A 67 -50.45 -18.70 3.14
N ASN A 68 -51.71 -19.13 3.14
CA ASN A 68 -52.18 -20.30 3.89
C ASN A 68 -51.84 -21.65 3.22
N LYS A 69 -50.90 -21.69 2.26
CA LYS A 69 -50.52 -22.90 1.53
C LYS A 69 -49.02 -23.00 1.42
N ASP A 70 -48.51 -24.23 1.41
CA ASP A 70 -47.12 -24.51 1.07
C ASP A 70 -46.84 -24.07 -0.38
N ILE A 71 -45.72 -23.38 -0.60
CA ILE A 71 -45.29 -22.91 -1.91
C ILE A 71 -43.97 -23.57 -2.28
N SER A 72 -43.94 -24.27 -3.42
CA SER A 72 -42.69 -24.79 -3.99
C SER A 72 -41.93 -23.65 -4.68
N LEU A 73 -40.61 -23.65 -4.50
CA LEU A 73 -39.70 -22.73 -5.17
C LEU A 73 -39.32 -23.15 -6.60
N THR A 74 -39.88 -24.25 -7.11
CA THR A 74 -39.72 -24.63 -8.52
C THR A 74 -40.20 -23.50 -9.44
N GLY A 75 -39.31 -23.05 -10.34
CA GLY A 75 -39.55 -21.92 -11.25
C GLY A 75 -39.07 -20.57 -10.70
N PHE A 76 -38.73 -20.47 -9.41
CA PHE A 76 -38.16 -19.24 -8.85
C PHE A 76 -36.64 -19.16 -9.06
N SER A 77 -36.14 -17.94 -9.25
CA SER A 77 -34.72 -17.62 -9.29
C SER A 77 -34.41 -16.26 -8.68
N LEU A 78 -33.16 -16.08 -8.25
CA LEU A 78 -32.61 -14.80 -7.82
C LEU A 78 -31.53 -14.31 -8.78
N SER A 79 -31.42 -13.00 -8.95
CA SER A 79 -30.28 -12.38 -9.65
C SER A 79 -29.87 -11.11 -8.94
N LYS A 80 -28.60 -10.74 -9.08
CA LYS A 80 -28.03 -9.50 -8.55
C LYS A 80 -27.65 -8.58 -9.70
N ASN A 81 -28.05 -7.30 -9.63
CA ASN A 81 -27.70 -6.26 -10.60
C ASN A 81 -27.97 -6.67 -12.07
N GLY A 82 -29.02 -7.47 -12.31
CA GLY A 82 -29.34 -7.99 -13.65
C GLY A 82 -28.41 -9.09 -14.18
N GLY A 83 -27.56 -9.68 -13.33
CA GLY A 83 -26.71 -10.83 -13.66
C GLY A 83 -27.49 -12.13 -13.88
N GLY A 84 -26.76 -13.25 -14.04
CA GLY A 84 -27.34 -14.56 -14.32
C GLY A 84 -28.28 -15.08 -13.22
N ASP A 85 -29.40 -15.65 -13.64
CA ASP A 85 -30.44 -16.19 -12.75
C ASP A 85 -29.96 -17.45 -12.01
N GLN A 86 -30.05 -17.42 -10.68
CA GLN A 86 -29.73 -18.52 -9.78
C GLN A 86 -31.02 -19.25 -9.38
N PRO A 87 -31.26 -20.48 -9.87
CA PRO A 87 -32.52 -21.19 -9.63
C PRO A 87 -32.66 -21.68 -8.19
N LEU A 88 -33.85 -21.53 -7.60
CA LEU A 88 -34.16 -21.94 -6.21
C LEU A 88 -35.02 -23.21 -6.12
N GLY A 89 -35.15 -23.95 -7.23
CA GLY A 89 -35.98 -25.15 -7.30
C GLY A 89 -35.53 -26.25 -6.33
N GLY A 90 -36.48 -27.12 -5.93
CA GLY A 90 -36.19 -28.25 -5.03
C GLY A 90 -36.63 -28.05 -3.58
N TYR A 91 -37.02 -26.83 -3.21
CA TYR A 91 -37.43 -26.49 -1.84
C TYR A 91 -38.90 -26.05 -1.77
N VAL A 92 -39.48 -26.12 -0.56
CA VAL A 92 -40.87 -25.74 -0.27
C VAL A 92 -40.88 -24.84 0.97
N ILE A 93 -41.48 -23.66 0.86
CA ILE A 93 -41.76 -22.78 2.00
C ILE A 93 -43.14 -23.13 2.54
N LYS A 94 -43.23 -23.48 3.82
CA LYS A 94 -44.52 -23.77 4.47
C LYS A 94 -45.40 -22.52 4.54
N ALA A 95 -46.70 -22.72 4.69
CA ALA A 95 -47.64 -21.62 4.91
C ALA A 95 -47.20 -20.75 6.10
N HIS A 96 -47.10 -19.43 5.91
CA HIS A 96 -46.62 -18.46 6.90
C HIS A 96 -45.20 -18.69 7.42
N ASP A 97 -44.36 -19.33 6.62
CA ASP A 97 -42.98 -19.66 7.00
C ASP A 97 -41.96 -18.93 6.10
N TYR A 98 -40.70 -19.01 6.51
CA TYR A 98 -39.55 -18.34 5.91
C TYR A 98 -38.54 -19.37 5.39
N ILE A 99 -37.72 -18.97 4.44
CA ILE A 99 -36.56 -19.75 4.02
C ILE A 99 -35.39 -18.83 3.73
N ILE A 100 -34.18 -19.31 4.04
CA ILE A 100 -32.93 -18.61 3.77
C ILE A 100 -32.31 -19.15 2.49
N VAL A 101 -31.88 -18.23 1.62
CA VAL A 101 -31.02 -18.48 0.47
C VAL A 101 -29.63 -17.94 0.79
N TYR A 102 -28.65 -18.83 0.95
CA TYR A 102 -27.27 -18.43 1.22
C TYR A 102 -26.57 -17.98 -0.07
N CYS A 103 -25.78 -16.92 0.01
CA CYS A 103 -25.21 -16.22 -1.14
C CYS A 103 -23.69 -16.15 -1.00
N SER A 104 -22.96 -16.81 -1.90
CA SER A 104 -21.50 -16.67 -2.01
C SER A 104 -21.02 -16.83 -3.44
N SER A 105 -20.15 -15.92 -3.89
CA SER A 105 -19.44 -16.04 -5.17
C SER A 105 -18.42 -17.19 -5.19
N ALA A 106 -17.98 -17.68 -4.03
CA ALA A 106 -17.14 -18.87 -3.95
C ALA A 106 -17.98 -20.15 -4.17
N GLY A 107 -19.27 -20.13 -3.88
CA GLY A 107 -20.14 -21.31 -3.87
C GLY A 107 -19.91 -22.20 -2.63
N PHE A 108 -20.58 -23.35 -2.59
CA PHE A 108 -20.67 -24.21 -1.41
C PHE A 108 -20.22 -25.65 -1.69
N GLU A 109 -19.59 -26.32 -0.72
CA GLU A 109 -19.33 -27.76 -0.81
C GLU A 109 -20.61 -28.56 -0.50
N ASN A 110 -21.13 -29.30 -1.48
CA ASN A 110 -22.32 -30.17 -1.32
C ASN A 110 -23.53 -29.46 -0.68
N ALA A 111 -24.08 -28.43 -1.36
CA ALA A 111 -25.24 -27.70 -0.87
C ALA A 111 -26.54 -28.51 -0.97
N ASP A 112 -27.11 -28.90 0.19
CA ASP A 112 -28.50 -29.38 0.33
C ASP A 112 -29.39 -28.30 0.96
N PHE A 113 -29.25 -27.07 0.47
CA PHE A 113 -30.01 -25.90 0.89
C PHE A 113 -30.13 -24.89 -0.26
N PRO A 114 -31.14 -23.99 -0.24
CA PRO A 114 -31.25 -22.94 -1.25
C PRO A 114 -30.02 -22.03 -1.21
N HIS A 115 -29.41 -21.79 -2.37
CA HIS A 115 -28.24 -20.93 -2.49
C HIS A 115 -28.23 -20.17 -3.82
N ALA A 116 -27.38 -19.16 -3.87
CA ALA A 116 -27.10 -18.38 -5.06
C ALA A 116 -25.59 -18.11 -5.16
N ASP A 117 -25.01 -18.34 -6.34
CA ASP A 117 -23.56 -18.23 -6.57
C ASP A 117 -23.13 -16.76 -6.85
N PHE A 118 -23.62 -15.84 -6.03
CA PHE A 118 -23.18 -14.45 -6.00
C PHE A 118 -23.08 -13.98 -4.54
N SER A 119 -22.18 -13.06 -4.27
CA SER A 119 -22.17 -12.31 -3.01
C SER A 119 -23.03 -11.05 -3.16
N ILE A 120 -23.82 -10.70 -2.16
CA ILE A 120 -24.75 -9.56 -2.19
C ILE A 120 -23.96 -8.26 -2.08
N GLY A 121 -22.96 -8.23 -1.21
CA GLY A 121 -21.88 -7.25 -1.29
C GLY A 121 -21.39 -6.74 0.05
N LYS A 122 -20.12 -7.03 0.33
CA LYS A 122 -19.29 -6.32 1.33
C LYS A 122 -18.93 -4.87 0.88
N VAL A 123 -19.28 -4.44 -0.35
CA VAL A 123 -18.55 -3.35 -1.05
C VAL A 123 -19.35 -2.31 -1.84
N SER A 124 -20.66 -2.45 -2.11
CA SER A 124 -21.44 -1.42 -2.84
C SER A 124 -22.95 -1.56 -2.64
N GLU A 125 -23.71 -0.58 -3.15
CA GLU A 125 -25.15 -0.75 -3.41
C GLU A 125 -25.41 -1.97 -4.31
N ALA A 126 -26.57 -2.61 -4.13
CA ALA A 126 -26.97 -3.78 -4.89
C ALA A 126 -28.46 -3.75 -5.22
N GLU A 127 -28.84 -4.41 -6.31
CA GLU A 127 -30.23 -4.69 -6.65
C GLU A 127 -30.43 -6.21 -6.66
N ILE A 128 -31.34 -6.70 -5.80
CA ILE A 128 -31.71 -8.11 -5.70
C ILE A 128 -33.07 -8.31 -6.34
N ILE A 129 -33.11 -9.20 -7.32
CA ILE A 129 -34.28 -9.41 -8.18
C ILE A 129 -34.76 -10.85 -8.02
N LEU A 130 -35.99 -11.02 -7.54
CA LEU A 130 -36.70 -12.31 -7.46
C LEU A 130 -37.56 -12.49 -8.71
N LYS A 131 -37.40 -13.63 -9.39
CA LYS A 131 -38.12 -13.96 -10.62
C LYS A 131 -38.86 -15.29 -10.49
N TYR A 132 -39.90 -15.47 -11.30
CA TYR A 132 -40.63 -16.73 -11.51
C TYR A 132 -40.79 -16.99 -13.01
N ASP A 133 -40.19 -18.06 -13.54
CA ASP A 133 -40.16 -18.37 -14.98
C ASP A 133 -39.83 -17.13 -15.84
N SER A 134 -38.75 -16.43 -15.46
CA SER A 134 -38.25 -15.17 -16.06
C SER A 134 -39.12 -13.92 -15.85
N PHE A 135 -40.30 -14.02 -15.24
CA PHE A 135 -41.09 -12.86 -14.83
C PHE A 135 -40.55 -12.26 -13.53
N GLN A 136 -40.27 -10.96 -13.50
CA GLN A 136 -39.83 -10.27 -12.27
C GLN A 136 -40.99 -10.17 -11.27
N CYS A 137 -40.87 -10.90 -10.17
CA CYS A 137 -41.81 -10.83 -9.04
C CYS A 137 -41.54 -9.60 -8.18
N GLU A 138 -40.25 -9.32 -7.92
CA GLU A 138 -39.81 -8.25 -7.04
C GLU A 138 -38.39 -7.80 -7.41
N SER A 139 -38.10 -6.52 -7.20
CA SER A 139 -36.73 -5.98 -7.23
C SER A 139 -36.53 -5.05 -6.03
N ILE A 140 -35.47 -5.30 -5.26
CA ILE A 140 -35.08 -4.50 -4.10
C ILE A 140 -33.72 -3.88 -4.38
N LYS A 141 -33.68 -2.56 -4.49
CA LYS A 141 -32.44 -1.77 -4.46
C LYS A 141 -32.08 -1.50 -3.00
N MET A 142 -30.86 -1.81 -2.62
CA MET A 142 -30.38 -1.66 -1.25
C MET A 142 -29.11 -0.80 -1.20
N PRO A 143 -28.96 0.02 -0.14
CA PRO A 143 -27.72 0.75 0.10
C PRO A 143 -26.62 -0.22 0.56
N LYS A 144 -25.38 0.28 0.63
CA LYS A 144 -24.31 -0.44 1.33
C LYS A 144 -24.66 -0.53 2.82
N LEU A 145 -24.60 -1.73 3.39
CA LEU A 145 -24.83 -1.97 4.83
C LEU A 145 -23.54 -2.39 5.54
N ASN A 146 -23.47 -2.08 6.83
CA ASN A 146 -22.40 -2.55 7.70
C ASN A 146 -22.54 -4.05 8.00
N LYS A 147 -21.44 -4.67 8.43
CA LYS A 147 -21.44 -6.08 8.85
C LYS A 147 -22.41 -6.31 10.00
N GLY A 148 -23.20 -7.38 9.91
CA GLY A 148 -24.16 -7.79 10.93
C GLY A 148 -25.48 -7.02 10.92
N VAL A 149 -25.80 -6.30 9.84
CA VAL A 149 -27.02 -5.52 9.67
C VAL A 149 -27.82 -6.04 8.47
N SER A 150 -29.15 -5.93 8.53
CA SER A 150 -30.06 -6.37 7.47
C SER A 150 -30.85 -5.21 6.85
N TYR A 151 -31.27 -5.41 5.60
CA TYR A 151 -32.30 -4.62 4.94
C TYR A 151 -33.61 -5.39 4.99
N SER A 152 -34.54 -4.92 5.81
CA SER A 152 -35.76 -5.64 6.17
C SER A 152 -36.99 -4.94 5.64
N LYS A 153 -38.02 -5.71 5.32
CA LYS A 153 -39.32 -5.21 4.85
C LYS A 153 -40.30 -5.02 6.00
N ASN A 154 -40.90 -3.84 6.12
CA ASN A 154 -41.91 -3.57 7.15
C ASN A 154 -43.32 -4.06 6.72
N VAL A 155 -44.32 -3.91 7.60
CA VAL A 155 -45.71 -4.31 7.33
C VAL A 155 -46.38 -3.55 6.17
N LYS A 156 -45.84 -2.39 5.77
CA LYS A 156 -46.30 -1.61 4.62
C LYS A 156 -45.60 -2.01 3.31
N GLY A 157 -44.59 -2.88 3.38
CA GLY A 157 -43.77 -3.29 2.24
C GLY A 157 -42.57 -2.38 1.97
N GLU A 158 -42.28 -1.41 2.84
CA GLU A 158 -41.14 -0.51 2.71
C GLU A 158 -39.89 -1.13 3.33
N MET A 159 -38.74 -0.93 2.71
CA MET A 159 -37.47 -1.47 3.19
C MET A 159 -36.77 -0.48 4.15
N TYR A 160 -36.15 -1.01 5.21
CA TYR A 160 -35.42 -0.23 6.21
C TYR A 160 -34.24 -1.03 6.77
N VAL A 161 -33.31 -0.34 7.43
CA VAL A 161 -32.12 -0.97 8.02
C VAL A 161 -32.45 -1.43 9.44
N SER A 162 -32.19 -2.70 9.74
CA SER A 162 -32.54 -3.32 11.03
C SER A 162 -31.48 -4.31 11.50
N GLU A 163 -31.64 -4.75 12.75
CA GLU A 163 -30.95 -5.96 13.20
C GLU A 163 -31.44 -7.20 12.46
N PRO A 164 -30.58 -8.21 12.25
CA PRO A 164 -30.98 -9.40 11.53
C PRO A 164 -32.02 -10.26 12.27
N THR A 165 -33.06 -10.71 11.57
CA THR A 165 -34.16 -11.52 12.13
C THR A 165 -34.39 -12.86 11.41
N PRO A 166 -33.35 -13.69 11.24
CA PRO A 166 -33.46 -14.89 10.43
C PRO A 166 -34.51 -15.88 10.95
N LEU A 167 -35.36 -16.31 10.03
CA LEU A 167 -36.48 -17.22 10.18
C LEU A 167 -37.51 -16.72 11.19
N ALA A 168 -37.78 -15.42 11.20
CA ALA A 168 -38.73 -14.76 12.08
C ALA A 168 -39.35 -13.52 11.42
N ALA A 169 -40.40 -12.97 12.03
CA ALA A 169 -40.93 -11.69 11.59
C ALA A 169 -39.90 -10.57 11.82
N ASN A 170 -39.75 -9.71 10.82
CA ASN A 170 -38.83 -8.58 10.86
C ASN A 170 -39.07 -7.67 12.06
N ALA A 171 -37.99 -7.22 12.70
CA ALA A 171 -38.07 -6.36 13.87
C ALA A 171 -38.63 -4.98 13.52
N GLU A 172 -39.68 -4.50 14.17
CA GLU A 172 -40.20 -3.13 13.96
C GLU A 172 -39.19 -2.03 14.31
N LYS A 173 -38.16 -2.38 15.10
CA LYS A 173 -37.13 -1.48 15.58
C LYS A 173 -36.02 -1.28 14.54
N THR A 174 -35.64 -0.04 14.33
CA THR A 174 -34.57 0.39 13.42
C THR A 174 -33.25 0.49 14.17
N ILE A 175 -32.14 0.27 13.47
CA ILE A 175 -30.84 0.79 13.94
C ILE A 175 -30.77 2.29 13.65
N GLY A 176 -29.80 2.99 14.23
CA GLY A 176 -29.66 4.43 13.99
C GLY A 176 -29.14 4.76 12.59
N ASP A 177 -29.41 5.97 12.15
CA ASP A 177 -28.99 6.51 10.86
C ASP A 177 -27.52 6.91 10.92
N THR A 178 -26.93 7.19 9.75
CA THR A 178 -25.57 7.73 9.67
C THR A 178 -25.63 9.23 9.98
N PRO A 179 -24.95 9.74 11.02
CA PRO A 179 -24.95 11.17 11.31
C PRO A 179 -24.32 11.98 10.17
N VAL A 180 -24.79 13.23 10.03
CA VAL A 180 -24.27 14.20 9.06
C VAL A 180 -23.76 15.42 9.82
N PHE A 181 -22.51 15.78 9.56
CA PHE A 181 -21.86 16.99 10.06
C PHE A 181 -22.19 18.19 9.18
N SER A 182 -22.43 19.36 9.77
CA SER A 182 -22.75 20.59 9.03
C SER A 182 -21.55 21.22 8.32
N GLN A 183 -20.33 20.78 8.64
CA GLN A 183 -19.08 21.22 8.03
C GLN A 183 -18.26 20.01 7.61
N ALA A 184 -17.43 20.18 6.57
CA ALA A 184 -16.51 19.13 6.11
C ALA A 184 -15.26 19.06 7.02
N ALA A 185 -14.58 17.91 7.08
CA ALA A 185 -13.27 17.85 7.72
C ALA A 185 -12.25 18.76 7.01
N GLY A 186 -11.25 19.27 7.73
CA GLY A 186 -10.19 20.12 7.18
C GLY A 186 -9.82 21.33 8.04
N SER A 187 -9.11 22.28 7.43
CA SER A 187 -8.60 23.49 8.08
C SER A 187 -9.53 24.69 7.94
N TYR A 188 -9.63 25.50 9.00
CA TYR A 188 -10.50 26.66 9.12
C TYR A 188 -9.76 27.83 9.77
N GLU A 189 -9.86 29.03 9.21
CA GLU A 189 -9.27 30.26 9.80
C GLU A 189 -10.01 30.75 11.05
N LYS A 190 -11.22 30.25 11.32
CA LYS A 190 -12.07 30.75 12.40
C LYS A 190 -12.88 29.63 13.03
N ALA A 191 -12.97 29.72 14.34
CA ALA A 191 -13.83 28.87 15.14
C ALA A 191 -15.32 28.98 14.73
N PHE A 192 -16.03 27.85 14.75
CA PHE A 192 -17.41 27.72 14.31
C PHE A 192 -18.20 26.75 15.20
N ASP A 193 -19.52 26.69 15.00
CA ASP A 193 -20.39 25.76 15.73
C ASP A 193 -20.80 24.61 14.79
N LEU A 194 -20.38 23.39 15.12
CA LEU A 194 -20.66 22.17 14.37
C LEU A 194 -22.02 21.61 14.77
N GLU A 195 -22.90 21.49 13.78
CA GLU A 195 -24.19 20.83 13.94
C GLU A 195 -24.09 19.37 13.49
N ILE A 196 -24.73 18.46 14.24
CA ILE A 196 -24.80 17.04 13.92
C ILE A 196 -26.27 16.66 13.78
N THR A 197 -26.63 16.11 12.63
CA THR A 197 -28.02 15.69 12.33
C THR A 197 -28.09 14.19 12.07
N ALA A 198 -29.21 13.57 12.44
CA ALA A 198 -29.52 12.17 12.19
C ALA A 198 -31.03 12.00 12.01
N GLY A 199 -31.50 10.74 11.90
CA GLY A 199 -32.92 10.43 11.70
C GLY A 199 -33.84 11.01 12.77
N GLU A 200 -35.10 11.25 12.41
CA GLU A 200 -36.10 11.81 13.33
C GLU A 200 -36.21 10.97 14.61
N SER A 201 -36.15 11.62 15.77
CA SER A 201 -36.25 10.99 17.10
C SER A 201 -35.14 9.99 17.44
N GLN A 202 -33.99 10.04 16.76
CA GLN A 202 -32.79 9.28 17.13
C GLN A 202 -31.88 10.08 18.06
N THR A 203 -31.21 9.39 18.98
CA THR A 203 -30.23 9.99 19.88
C THR A 203 -28.86 9.93 19.23
N VAL A 204 -28.20 11.08 19.05
CA VAL A 204 -26.82 11.12 18.55
C VAL A 204 -25.84 11.06 19.73
N TYR A 205 -24.86 10.17 19.64
CA TYR A 205 -23.73 10.07 20.55
C TYR A 205 -22.46 10.49 19.82
N TYR A 206 -21.54 11.13 20.54
CA TYR A 206 -20.24 11.52 20.00
C TYR A 206 -19.11 11.36 21.01
N THR A 207 -17.89 11.21 20.50
CA THR A 207 -16.63 11.19 21.25
C THR A 207 -15.64 12.17 20.61
N THR A 208 -14.65 12.59 21.40
CA THR A 208 -13.61 13.55 20.97
C THR A 208 -12.20 13.04 21.25
N ASP A 209 -12.07 11.77 21.65
CA ASP A 209 -10.86 11.14 22.15
C ASP A 209 -10.46 9.91 21.31
N GLY A 210 -11.01 9.79 20.09
CA GLY A 210 -10.73 8.70 19.17
C GLY A 210 -11.53 7.40 19.41
N THR A 211 -12.15 7.24 20.58
CA THR A 211 -12.94 6.02 20.92
C THR A 211 -14.25 5.91 20.14
N ASP A 212 -14.76 4.69 19.93
CA ASP A 212 -16.02 4.49 19.19
C ASP A 212 -17.26 4.95 20.00
N PRO A 213 -18.02 5.98 19.55
CA PRO A 213 -19.21 6.45 20.25
C PRO A 213 -20.34 5.40 20.35
N ALA A 214 -20.28 4.32 19.55
CA ALA A 214 -21.27 3.25 19.64
C ALA A 214 -21.12 2.43 20.94
N THR A 215 -19.91 2.31 21.47
CA THR A 215 -19.59 1.41 22.59
C THR A 215 -18.84 2.06 23.75
N SER A 216 -18.22 3.22 23.53
CA SER A 216 -17.37 3.87 24.53
C SER A 216 -18.16 4.45 25.70
N ASP A 217 -17.61 4.32 26.90
CA ASP A 217 -18.11 4.99 28.12
C ASP A 217 -17.82 6.50 28.13
N THR A 218 -16.90 6.98 27.28
CA THR A 218 -16.58 8.42 27.15
C THR A 218 -17.56 9.17 26.23
N ARG A 219 -18.46 8.44 25.56
CA ARG A 219 -19.45 9.01 24.65
C ARG A 219 -20.37 10.00 25.36
N LYS A 220 -20.68 11.09 24.67
CA LYS A 220 -21.60 12.14 25.13
C LYS A 220 -22.84 12.15 24.25
N VAL A 221 -23.99 12.46 24.83
CA VAL A 221 -25.21 12.73 24.07
C VAL A 221 -25.06 14.10 23.41
N TYR A 222 -25.32 14.19 22.11
CA TYR A 222 -25.33 15.45 21.38
C TYR A 222 -26.67 16.17 21.63
N GLU A 223 -26.61 17.30 22.33
CA GLU A 223 -27.79 18.12 22.67
C GLU A 223 -27.77 19.50 21.99
N ASN A 224 -26.59 20.05 21.71
CA ASN A 224 -26.38 21.37 21.14
C ASN A 224 -25.17 21.34 20.19
N ALA A 225 -25.09 22.32 19.29
CA ALA A 225 -23.94 22.50 18.41
C ALA A 225 -22.61 22.50 19.20
N LEU A 226 -21.60 21.82 18.66
CA LEU A 226 -20.29 21.72 19.28
C LEU A 226 -19.43 22.89 18.84
N ARG A 227 -18.89 23.65 19.80
CA ARG A 227 -17.91 24.68 19.47
C ARG A 227 -16.62 24.00 19.00
N ILE A 228 -16.19 24.31 17.78
CA ILE A 228 -14.89 23.92 17.22
C ILE A 228 -14.05 25.19 17.17
N ASP A 229 -12.96 25.23 17.93
CA ASP A 229 -12.06 26.37 18.05
C ASP A 229 -10.59 25.94 18.11
N ASP A 230 -9.69 26.93 18.14
CA ASP A 230 -8.26 26.70 18.31
C ASP A 230 -7.98 26.03 19.66
N ARG A 231 -7.27 24.90 19.60
CA ARG A 231 -6.91 24.07 20.76
C ARG A 231 -5.44 24.19 21.14
N SER A 232 -4.70 25.16 20.59
CA SER A 232 -3.33 25.46 20.98
C SER A 232 -3.18 25.62 22.50
N ASP A 233 -4.26 26.07 23.16
CA ASP A 233 -4.33 26.27 24.60
C ASP A 233 -4.74 25.03 25.45
N ASP A 234 -5.01 23.89 24.83
CA ASP A 234 -5.30 22.64 25.54
C ASP A 234 -4.02 21.90 25.97
N GLU A 235 -4.10 21.18 27.08
CA GLU A 235 -3.04 20.27 27.53
C GLU A 235 -2.83 19.13 26.53
N ASN A 236 -1.58 18.65 26.44
CA ASN A 236 -1.25 17.46 25.67
C ASN A 236 -1.83 16.21 26.36
N VAL A 237 -2.37 15.28 25.59
CA VAL A 237 -2.95 14.02 26.03
C VAL A 237 -2.10 12.86 25.54
N LEU A 238 -2.09 12.58 24.24
CA LEU A 238 -1.33 11.46 23.68
C LEU A 238 0.17 11.76 23.67
N SER A 239 0.53 13.00 23.36
CA SER A 239 1.90 13.49 23.33
C SER A 239 2.50 13.67 24.72
N ALA A 240 1.66 13.61 25.77
CA ALA A 240 2.08 13.58 27.16
C ALA A 240 2.24 12.15 27.72
N TYR A 241 2.01 11.11 26.91
CA TYR A 241 2.22 9.73 27.34
C TYR A 241 3.69 9.50 27.72
N ASP A 242 3.91 8.71 28.78
CA ASP A 242 5.25 8.45 29.31
C ASP A 242 6.16 7.86 28.23
N PRO A 243 7.21 8.60 27.78
CA PRO A 243 8.10 8.13 26.73
C PRO A 243 8.78 6.82 27.12
N MET A 244 9.05 6.59 28.41
CA MET A 244 9.70 5.37 28.87
C MET A 244 8.85 4.12 28.70
N LYS A 245 7.54 4.26 28.42
CA LYS A 245 6.64 3.15 28.12
C LYS A 245 6.52 2.82 26.64
N ILE A 246 7.13 3.62 25.76
CA ILE A 246 6.97 3.44 24.31
C ILE A 246 8.29 3.35 23.56
N GLN A 247 9.45 3.46 24.20
CA GLN A 247 10.74 3.36 23.51
C GLN A 247 11.83 2.74 24.39
N LEU A 248 12.90 2.25 23.76
CA LEU A 248 14.09 1.67 24.45
C LEU A 248 15.42 2.31 24.03
N ASP A 249 15.39 3.21 23.05
CA ASP A 249 16.59 3.77 22.42
C ASP A 249 17.26 4.87 23.29
N TYR A 250 16.47 5.61 24.06
CA TYR A 250 16.91 6.71 24.93
C TYR A 250 16.65 6.35 26.39
N ARG A 251 17.74 6.13 27.14
CA ARG A 251 17.72 5.58 28.50
C ARG A 251 17.65 6.63 29.61
N ASP A 252 17.95 7.89 29.31
CA ASP A 252 17.99 8.97 30.30
C ASP A 252 16.94 10.04 29.97
N SER A 253 16.19 10.43 31.01
CA SER A 253 15.10 11.43 31.05
C SER A 253 14.78 12.14 29.72
N ILE A 254 13.98 11.50 28.87
CA ILE A 254 13.29 12.20 27.78
C ILE A 254 12.27 13.13 28.43
N LYS A 255 12.28 14.41 28.01
CA LYS A 255 11.26 15.36 28.46
C LYS A 255 9.97 15.12 27.69
N LEU A 256 8.84 15.40 28.33
CA LEU A 256 7.60 15.57 27.57
C LEU A 256 7.71 16.84 26.70
N PRO A 257 7.14 16.84 25.49
CA PRO A 257 7.09 18.03 24.66
C PRO A 257 6.31 19.14 25.39
N ALA A 258 6.70 20.38 25.13
CA ALA A 258 5.93 21.52 25.58
C ALA A 258 4.56 21.53 24.89
N LYS A 259 3.57 22.13 25.52
CA LYS A 259 2.24 22.32 24.93
C LYS A 259 2.29 23.08 23.60
N SER A 260 3.15 24.11 23.52
CA SER A 260 3.37 24.92 22.31
C SER A 260 4.11 24.19 21.19
N ALA A 261 4.58 22.96 21.43
CA ALA A 261 5.23 22.11 20.42
C ALA A 261 4.27 21.07 19.81
N VAL A 262 2.97 21.17 20.14
CA VAL A 262 1.96 20.21 19.71
C VAL A 262 0.73 20.97 19.25
N ASP A 263 0.67 21.21 17.93
CA ASP A 263 -0.53 21.72 17.28
C ASP A 263 -1.67 20.71 17.44
N LYS A 264 -2.91 21.23 17.47
CA LYS A 264 -4.09 20.43 17.81
C LYS A 264 -5.25 20.68 16.86
N GLY A 265 -5.82 19.60 16.37
CA GLY A 265 -7.14 19.52 15.76
C GLY A 265 -8.21 19.02 16.75
N THR A 266 -9.45 19.17 16.34
CA THR A 266 -10.62 18.60 17.01
C THR A 266 -11.11 17.39 16.22
N VAL A 267 -10.98 16.20 16.79
CA VAL A 267 -11.57 14.98 16.24
C VAL A 267 -12.98 14.84 16.79
N ILE A 268 -13.96 14.62 15.90
CA ILE A 268 -15.32 14.25 16.27
C ILE A 268 -15.66 12.91 15.62
N ARG A 269 -15.98 11.91 16.44
CA ARG A 269 -16.65 10.69 16.00
C ARG A 269 -18.09 10.72 16.47
N ALA A 270 -19.05 10.38 15.60
CA ALA A 270 -20.46 10.37 15.96
C ALA A 270 -21.20 9.17 15.40
N CYS A 271 -22.18 8.65 16.15
CA CYS A 271 -23.14 7.64 15.71
C CYS A 271 -24.54 8.00 16.22
N ALA A 272 -25.59 7.61 15.51
CA ALA A 272 -26.96 7.74 16.01
C ALA A 272 -27.48 6.40 16.51
N GLU A 273 -28.29 6.40 17.56
CA GLU A 273 -28.98 5.23 18.10
C GLU A 273 -30.43 5.20 17.61
N GLY A 274 -30.82 4.07 17.04
CA GLY A 274 -32.18 3.84 16.55
C GLY A 274 -33.11 3.28 17.64
N THR A 275 -34.35 2.98 17.25
CA THR A 275 -35.36 2.43 18.17
C THR A 275 -35.01 1.04 18.71
N SER A 276 -34.02 0.35 18.14
CA SER A 276 -33.48 -0.92 18.66
C SER A 276 -32.58 -0.75 19.88
N GLY A 277 -32.09 0.46 20.14
CA GLY A 277 -31.01 0.71 21.11
C GLY A 277 -29.62 0.38 20.56
N LYS A 278 -29.49 0.17 19.24
CA LYS A 278 -28.19 0.04 18.57
C LYS A 278 -27.86 1.24 17.72
N CYS A 279 -26.57 1.57 17.74
CA CYS A 279 -26.03 2.63 16.92
C CYS A 279 -25.88 2.19 15.45
N GLY A 280 -26.05 3.14 14.55
CA GLY A 280 -25.77 3.02 13.13
C GLY A 280 -24.28 3.10 12.82
N LYS A 281 -23.96 3.51 11.59
CA LYS A 281 -22.58 3.76 11.17
C LYS A 281 -22.00 4.95 11.95
N THR A 282 -20.79 4.77 12.48
CA THR A 282 -19.98 5.87 13.02
C THR A 282 -19.38 6.68 11.86
N VAL A 283 -19.48 8.00 11.94
CA VAL A 283 -18.78 8.95 11.07
C VAL A 283 -17.66 9.64 11.85
N THR A 284 -16.59 10.02 11.16
CA THR A 284 -15.41 10.65 11.77
C THR A 284 -14.97 11.83 10.91
N ALA A 285 -14.58 12.93 11.56
CA ALA A 285 -14.01 14.09 10.92
C ALA A 285 -13.01 14.78 11.86
N THR A 286 -11.90 15.24 11.29
CA THR A 286 -10.92 16.08 11.97
C THR A 286 -11.06 17.53 11.49
N TYR A 287 -11.11 18.47 12.43
CA TYR A 287 -11.18 19.90 12.15
C TYR A 287 -9.97 20.62 12.75
N PHE A 288 -9.26 21.37 11.95
CA PHE A 288 -8.12 22.20 12.38
C PHE A 288 -8.55 23.67 12.35
N VAL A 289 -8.43 24.38 13.47
CA VAL A 289 -8.74 25.82 13.53
C VAL A 289 -7.43 26.56 13.79
N ASP A 290 -7.11 27.51 12.91
CA ASP A 290 -5.82 28.22 12.90
C ASP A 290 -4.59 27.27 12.78
N VAL A 291 -4.80 26.09 12.17
CA VAL A 291 -3.75 25.11 11.83
C VAL A 291 -4.00 24.60 10.41
N SER A 292 -2.96 24.60 9.57
CA SER A 292 -3.02 24.23 8.16
C SER A 292 -1.69 23.69 7.64
N SER A 293 -1.67 23.19 6.41
CA SER A 293 -0.43 22.79 5.74
C SER A 293 0.59 23.93 5.65
N ALA A 294 0.16 25.20 5.53
CA ALA A 294 1.05 26.35 5.47
C ALA A 294 1.87 26.53 6.76
N ASP A 295 1.34 26.10 7.90
CA ASP A 295 2.04 26.13 9.20
C ASP A 295 3.08 25.00 9.31
N HIS A 296 2.99 24.00 8.43
CA HIS A 296 3.82 22.81 8.38
C HIS A 296 4.62 22.70 7.08
N ASN A 297 5.20 23.83 6.62
CA ASN A 297 6.05 23.91 5.42
C ASN A 297 5.34 23.43 4.13
N ASP A 298 4.05 23.76 4.00
CA ASP A 298 3.16 23.35 2.91
C ASP A 298 3.06 21.81 2.74
N LEU A 299 3.36 21.05 3.79
CA LEU A 299 3.28 19.59 3.75
C LEU A 299 1.84 19.09 3.86
N PRO A 300 1.49 17.99 3.16
CA PRO A 300 0.23 17.30 3.36
C PRO A 300 0.03 16.85 4.81
N ILE A 301 -1.21 16.89 5.28
CA ILE A 301 -1.61 16.45 6.62
C ILE A 301 -2.27 15.08 6.54
N VAL A 302 -1.78 14.13 7.33
CA VAL A 302 -2.40 12.82 7.55
C VAL A 302 -2.97 12.77 8.95
N SER A 303 -4.29 12.80 9.09
CA SER A 303 -4.96 12.60 10.38
C SER A 303 -5.32 11.13 10.56
N ILE A 304 -4.90 10.55 11.68
CA ILE A 304 -5.24 9.19 12.10
C ILE A 304 -6.10 9.32 13.35
N THR A 305 -7.34 8.82 13.28
CA THR A 305 -8.21 8.70 14.44
C THR A 305 -8.34 7.23 14.83
N THR A 306 -8.04 6.89 16.08
CA THR A 306 -8.07 5.51 16.58
C THR A 306 -8.50 5.48 18.04
N ASP A 307 -8.95 4.34 18.52
CA ASP A 307 -9.05 4.15 19.97
C ASP A 307 -7.63 4.25 20.57
N PRO A 308 -7.37 5.14 21.56
CA PRO A 308 -6.06 5.27 22.19
C PRO A 308 -5.57 3.97 22.85
N ASP A 309 -6.47 3.11 23.31
CA ASP A 309 -6.11 1.79 23.84
C ASP A 309 -5.53 0.90 22.73
N GLY A 310 -5.95 1.09 21.48
CA GLY A 310 -5.32 0.44 20.32
C GLY A 310 -3.82 0.72 20.22
N LEU A 311 -3.36 1.89 20.68
CA LEU A 311 -1.95 2.28 20.66
C LEU A 311 -1.24 2.00 21.99
N PHE A 312 -1.87 2.30 23.12
CA PHE A 312 -1.18 2.41 24.41
C PHE A 312 -1.64 1.43 25.50
N ASN A 313 -2.66 0.61 25.22
CA ASN A 313 -3.10 -0.41 26.16
C ASN A 313 -1.97 -1.38 26.47
N GLU A 314 -1.80 -1.71 27.75
CA GLU A 314 -0.69 -2.53 28.22
C GLU A 314 -0.64 -3.93 27.57
N LYS A 315 -1.81 -4.53 27.31
CA LYS A 315 -1.93 -5.89 26.77
C LYS A 315 -1.90 -5.94 25.25
N THR A 316 -2.53 -4.96 24.62
CA THR A 316 -2.89 -5.04 23.19
C THR A 316 -2.49 -3.82 22.39
N GLY A 317 -1.99 -2.77 23.04
CA GLY A 317 -1.58 -1.51 22.43
C GLY A 317 -0.36 -1.71 21.56
N ILE A 318 -0.44 -1.30 20.29
CA ILE A 318 0.61 -1.60 19.31
C ILE A 318 1.83 -0.69 19.40
N TYR A 319 1.75 0.44 20.10
CA TYR A 319 2.81 1.46 20.14
C TYR A 319 3.69 1.37 21.40
N CYS A 320 3.25 0.64 22.43
CA CYS A 320 3.92 0.58 23.72
C CYS A 320 4.83 -0.65 23.90
N LEU A 321 5.60 -0.64 24.99
CA LEU A 321 6.36 -1.80 25.47
C LEU A 321 5.43 -2.94 25.86
N GLY A 322 4.46 -2.63 26.74
CA GLY A 322 3.38 -3.51 27.15
C GLY A 322 3.81 -4.79 27.87
N ASP A 323 2.86 -5.71 28.02
CA ASP A 323 3.05 -6.98 28.74
C ASP A 323 4.12 -7.86 28.12
N VAL A 324 4.27 -7.86 26.79
CA VAL A 324 5.33 -8.62 26.11
C VAL A 324 6.72 -8.22 26.61
N TYR A 325 6.96 -6.92 26.78
CA TYR A 325 8.23 -6.44 27.32
C TYR A 325 8.40 -6.82 28.79
N LYS A 326 7.34 -6.64 29.60
CA LYS A 326 7.39 -6.94 31.04
C LYS A 326 7.73 -8.41 31.30
N GLU A 327 7.08 -9.32 30.58
CA GLU A 327 7.37 -10.76 30.66
C GLU A 327 8.82 -11.05 30.26
N TYR A 328 9.31 -10.43 29.18
CA TYR A 328 10.69 -10.61 28.73
C TYR A 328 11.73 -10.07 29.72
N ASP A 329 11.51 -8.89 30.30
CA ASP A 329 12.36 -8.23 31.29
C ASP A 329 12.45 -9.03 32.60
N GLU A 330 11.32 -9.60 33.06
CA GLU A 330 11.27 -10.50 34.21
C GLU A 330 12.08 -11.79 33.98
N GLU A 331 12.03 -12.35 32.77
CA GLU A 331 12.77 -13.55 32.40
C GLU A 331 14.26 -13.27 32.10
N ASN A 332 14.59 -12.04 31.67
CA ASN A 332 15.91 -11.66 31.17
C ASN A 332 16.37 -10.30 31.75
N PRO A 333 16.54 -10.16 33.08
CA PRO A 333 16.79 -8.86 33.73
C PRO A 333 18.10 -8.18 33.32
N ASP A 334 19.05 -8.95 32.76
CA ASP A 334 20.36 -8.46 32.30
C ASP A 334 20.41 -8.23 30.78
N HIS A 335 19.25 -8.22 30.09
CA HIS A 335 19.22 -8.05 28.64
C HIS A 335 19.76 -6.68 28.17
N PRO A 336 20.36 -6.59 26.98
CA PRO A 336 20.79 -5.32 26.44
C PRO A 336 19.60 -4.46 26.01
N TRP A 337 19.46 -3.25 26.58
CA TRP A 337 18.38 -2.29 26.31
C TRP A 337 18.46 -1.69 24.90
N ASN A 338 17.91 -2.36 23.90
CA ASN A 338 17.95 -1.93 22.50
C ASN A 338 16.76 -2.49 21.70
N GLY A 339 16.69 -2.16 20.40
CA GLY A 339 15.60 -2.52 19.50
C GLY A 339 15.43 -4.02 19.19
N SER A 340 16.28 -4.89 19.72
CA SER A 340 16.11 -6.35 19.63
C SER A 340 15.14 -6.93 20.67
N ILE A 341 14.81 -6.17 21.71
CA ILE A 341 13.95 -6.64 22.79
C ILE A 341 12.50 -6.78 22.31
N PRO A 342 11.84 -7.92 22.58
CA PRO A 342 10.41 -8.08 22.33
C PRO A 342 9.56 -7.12 23.17
N ALA A 343 8.58 -6.52 22.53
CA ALA A 343 7.55 -5.67 23.10
C ALA A 343 6.25 -5.81 22.30
N ASN A 344 5.17 -5.17 22.74
CA ASN A 344 3.90 -5.16 22.00
C ASN A 344 4.09 -4.59 20.58
N TYR A 345 4.92 -3.56 20.41
CA TYR A 345 5.23 -3.03 19.08
C TYR A 345 5.93 -4.05 18.15
N ASN A 346 6.55 -5.12 18.68
CA ASN A 346 7.14 -6.20 17.86
C ASN A 346 6.12 -7.25 17.42
N GLN A 347 4.87 -7.16 17.84
CA GLN A 347 3.87 -8.17 17.54
C GLN A 347 3.31 -8.03 16.12
N ARG A 348 2.76 -9.13 15.59
CA ARG A 348 2.41 -9.28 14.17
C ARG A 348 1.07 -9.98 13.96
N GLY A 349 0.58 -9.94 12.72
CA GLY A 349 -0.65 -10.61 12.31
C GLY A 349 -1.90 -9.74 12.44
N ARG A 350 -3.05 -10.32 12.11
CA ARG A 350 -4.36 -9.65 12.16
C ARG A 350 -4.77 -9.27 13.59
N GLU A 351 -4.40 -10.08 14.58
CA GLU A 351 -4.70 -9.82 16.01
C GLU A 351 -4.04 -8.54 16.56
N TRP A 352 -2.94 -8.11 15.92
CA TRP A 352 -2.20 -6.91 16.28
C TRP A 352 -2.43 -5.77 15.29
N GLU A 353 -3.43 -5.89 14.40
CA GLU A 353 -3.94 -4.79 13.58
C GLU A 353 -5.07 -4.09 14.33
N LYS A 354 -5.01 -2.75 14.42
CA LYS A 354 -6.06 -1.94 15.04
C LYS A 354 -6.86 -1.22 13.98
N GLU A 355 -8.14 -1.06 14.25
CA GLU A 355 -9.01 -0.23 13.41
C GLU A 355 -8.66 1.24 13.64
N CYS A 356 -8.55 2.00 12.56
CA CYS A 356 -8.45 3.45 12.59
C CYS A 356 -9.19 4.08 11.41
N TYR A 357 -9.46 5.37 11.51
CA TYR A 357 -9.92 6.21 10.42
C TYR A 357 -8.74 7.07 9.94
N VAL A 358 -8.48 7.09 8.63
CA VAL A 358 -7.42 7.92 8.05
C VAL A 358 -8.03 8.99 7.14
N GLU A 359 -7.56 10.21 7.33
CA GLU A 359 -7.82 11.35 6.45
C GLU A 359 -6.49 11.86 5.89
N TYR A 360 -6.44 12.13 4.59
CA TYR A 360 -5.32 12.78 3.92
C TYR A 360 -5.81 14.10 3.33
N PHE A 361 -5.16 15.19 3.72
CA PHE A 361 -5.32 16.52 3.15
C PHE A 361 -4.05 16.86 2.38
N ASP A 362 -4.18 17.24 1.10
CA ASP A 362 -3.04 17.72 0.31
C ASP A 362 -2.54 19.08 0.82
N SER A 363 -1.48 19.60 0.20
CA SER A 363 -0.89 20.90 0.57
C SER A 363 -1.85 22.09 0.39
N GLU A 364 -2.91 21.94 -0.41
CA GLU A 364 -3.96 22.95 -0.59
C GLU A 364 -5.12 22.79 0.40
N GLY A 365 -5.10 21.74 1.22
CA GLY A 365 -6.15 21.40 2.19
C GLY A 365 -7.30 20.56 1.61
N ASN A 366 -7.19 20.04 0.38
CA ASN A 366 -8.22 19.18 -0.20
C ASN A 366 -8.19 17.79 0.43
N SER A 367 -9.34 17.26 0.84
CA SER A 367 -9.45 15.89 1.33
C SER A 367 -9.42 14.87 0.18
N LEU A 368 -8.34 14.09 0.07
CA LEU A 368 -8.17 13.07 -0.97
C LEU A 368 -8.46 11.65 -0.46
N ILE A 369 -8.23 11.39 0.83
CA ILE A 369 -8.56 10.13 1.48
C ILE A 369 -9.37 10.42 2.74
N SER A 370 -10.42 9.63 2.95
CA SER A 370 -11.25 9.65 4.16
C SER A 370 -11.93 8.29 4.27
N GLN A 371 -11.38 7.38 5.08
CA GLN A 371 -11.91 6.02 5.23
C GLN A 371 -11.40 5.29 6.47
N ASP A 372 -12.19 4.29 6.90
CA ASP A 372 -11.77 3.26 7.85
C ASP A 372 -10.73 2.32 7.22
N CYS A 373 -9.73 1.95 8.02
CA CYS A 373 -8.67 1.03 7.64
C CYS A 373 -8.03 0.36 8.87
N GLY A 374 -7.09 -0.55 8.63
CA GLY A 374 -6.27 -1.14 9.69
C GLY A 374 -4.92 -0.45 9.82
N ILE A 375 -4.34 -0.42 11.01
CA ILE A 375 -3.01 0.15 11.29
C ILE A 375 -2.16 -0.80 12.12
N ARG A 376 -0.85 -0.86 11.80
CA ARG A 376 0.18 -1.60 12.56
C ARG A 376 1.50 -0.85 12.58
N ILE A 377 2.35 -1.20 13.55
CA ILE A 377 3.75 -0.75 13.56
C ILE A 377 4.57 -1.44 12.46
N GLN A 378 5.23 -0.63 11.65
CA GLN A 378 6.17 -1.03 10.60
C GLN A 378 7.61 -0.95 11.11
N GLY A 379 8.51 -1.74 10.50
CA GLY A 379 9.95 -1.59 10.69
C GLY A 379 10.66 -2.89 11.03
N GLY A 380 11.78 -2.77 11.72
CA GLY A 380 12.59 -3.86 12.28
C GLY A 380 13.03 -3.43 13.67
N TRP A 381 14.27 -2.92 13.73
CA TRP A 381 14.88 -2.29 14.89
C TRP A 381 14.18 -0.99 15.31
N SER A 382 13.83 -0.13 14.34
CA SER A 382 13.18 1.18 14.53
C SER A 382 11.81 1.13 15.21
N ARG A 383 11.27 -0.07 15.43
CA ARG A 383 10.06 -0.24 16.25
C ARG A 383 10.27 0.16 17.70
N ALA A 384 11.51 0.19 18.18
CA ALA A 384 11.84 0.66 19.52
C ALA A 384 12.07 2.18 19.61
N ASP A 385 12.04 2.90 18.49
CA ASP A 385 12.26 4.35 18.45
C ASP A 385 11.11 5.12 19.11
N TYR A 386 11.39 6.35 19.55
CA TYR A 386 10.37 7.21 20.19
C TYR A 386 9.22 7.55 19.22
N GLN A 387 9.54 7.93 17.98
CA GLN A 387 8.61 8.00 16.87
C GLN A 387 8.70 6.70 16.05
N LYS A 388 7.58 5.99 15.82
CA LYS A 388 7.56 4.71 15.08
C LYS A 388 6.89 4.86 13.73
N SER A 389 7.30 4.03 12.79
CA SER A 389 6.64 3.93 11.49
C SER A 389 5.31 3.19 11.58
N PHE A 390 4.32 3.61 10.78
CA PHE A 390 3.03 2.93 10.64
C PHE A 390 2.90 2.30 9.26
N ARG A 391 2.27 1.13 9.18
CA ARG A 391 1.72 0.58 7.94
C ARG A 391 0.20 0.58 8.04
N LEU A 392 -0.46 1.17 7.05
CA LEU A 392 -1.92 1.21 6.94
C LEU A 392 -2.41 0.16 5.95
N TYR A 393 -3.59 -0.40 6.19
CA TYR A 393 -4.16 -1.53 5.44
C TYR A 393 -5.61 -1.24 5.04
N ALA A 394 -5.87 -1.12 3.75
CA ALA A 394 -7.23 -1.05 3.24
C ALA A 394 -7.83 -2.46 3.16
N ARG A 395 -8.98 -2.65 3.85
CA ARG A 395 -9.66 -3.96 3.92
C ARG A 395 -11.16 -3.75 3.97
N ASN A 396 -11.88 -4.70 3.37
CA ASN A 396 -13.34 -4.75 3.42
C ASN A 396 -13.89 -4.94 4.84
N ASP A 397 -13.08 -5.48 5.76
CA ASP A 397 -13.46 -5.66 7.16
C ASP A 397 -13.67 -4.32 7.89
N TYR A 398 -12.94 -3.27 7.46
CA TYR A 398 -13.03 -1.93 8.05
C TYR A 398 -13.83 -0.98 7.14
N GLY A 399 -13.53 -0.94 5.85
CA GLY A 399 -14.04 0.09 4.96
C GLY A 399 -13.82 -0.23 3.49
N LYS A 400 -13.14 0.68 2.77
CA LYS A 400 -12.78 0.44 1.37
C LYS A 400 -11.65 -0.60 1.30
N SER A 401 -11.66 -1.40 0.24
CA SER A 401 -10.68 -2.47 0.03
C SER A 401 -9.31 -1.97 -0.42
N SER A 402 -9.20 -0.72 -0.84
CA SER A 402 -7.98 -0.06 -1.34
C SER A 402 -7.98 1.40 -0.94
N PHE A 403 -6.80 2.00 -0.90
CA PHE A 403 -6.61 3.46 -0.88
C PHE A 403 -6.44 3.96 -2.32
N ASP A 404 -6.83 5.20 -2.56
CA ASP A 404 -6.41 5.94 -3.75
C ASP A 404 -4.92 6.31 -3.58
N THR A 405 -4.16 6.34 -4.67
CA THR A 405 -2.73 6.69 -4.70
C THR A 405 -2.49 8.12 -5.18
N ALA A 406 -3.51 8.96 -5.13
CA ALA A 406 -3.47 10.38 -5.52
C ALA A 406 -2.38 11.22 -4.82
N PHE A 407 -1.74 10.71 -3.76
CA PHE A 407 -0.61 11.35 -3.08
C PHE A 407 0.77 11.16 -3.75
N TRP A 408 0.90 10.24 -4.73
CA TRP A 408 2.14 10.09 -5.51
C TRP A 408 1.91 10.52 -6.95
N ASP A 409 2.52 11.64 -7.32
CA ASP A 409 2.58 12.06 -8.71
C ASP A 409 3.34 11.01 -9.54
N SER A 410 2.81 10.71 -10.74
CA SER A 410 3.49 9.85 -11.72
C SER A 410 3.76 8.39 -11.29
N PHE A 411 3.00 7.85 -10.34
CA PHE A 411 3.11 6.43 -10.00
C PHE A 411 2.53 5.55 -11.12
N THR A 412 3.40 4.83 -11.83
CA THR A 412 3.05 4.08 -13.04
C THR A 412 3.58 2.64 -13.03
N ASP A 413 2.92 1.77 -13.79
CA ASP A 413 3.40 0.44 -14.09
C ASP A 413 4.57 0.48 -15.11
N VAL A 414 5.14 -0.68 -15.43
CA VAL A 414 6.25 -0.76 -16.40
C VAL A 414 5.87 -0.36 -17.84
N ASN A 415 4.59 -0.19 -18.15
CA ASN A 415 4.09 0.27 -19.44
C ASN A 415 3.76 1.78 -19.44
N GLY A 416 3.91 2.47 -18.30
CA GLY A 416 3.56 3.87 -18.13
C GLY A 416 2.07 4.12 -17.82
N GLU A 417 1.28 3.09 -17.51
CA GLU A 417 -0.09 3.25 -17.06
C GLU A 417 -0.14 3.65 -15.57
N ALA A 418 -1.00 4.61 -15.23
CA ALA A 418 -1.10 5.10 -13.86
C ALA A 418 -1.63 4.01 -12.90
N ILE A 419 -0.92 3.81 -11.79
CA ILE A 419 -1.38 2.95 -10.69
C ILE A 419 -2.18 3.86 -9.74
N THR A 420 -3.51 3.75 -9.78
CA THR A 420 -4.44 4.63 -9.06
C THR A 420 -4.97 4.05 -7.74
N SER A 421 -4.42 2.92 -7.27
CA SER A 421 -4.81 2.38 -5.97
C SER A 421 -3.75 1.48 -5.36
N CYS A 422 -3.75 1.38 -4.03
CA CYS A 422 -2.90 0.44 -3.29
C CYS A 422 -3.67 -0.23 -2.14
N LYS A 423 -3.15 -1.34 -1.62
CA LYS A 423 -3.71 -2.01 -0.42
C LYS A 423 -3.05 -1.53 0.87
N THR A 424 -1.80 -1.12 0.77
CA THR A 424 -1.00 -0.65 1.89
C THR A 424 -0.13 0.52 1.47
N PHE A 425 0.14 1.40 2.42
CA PHE A 425 1.23 2.37 2.37
C PHE A 425 1.87 2.49 3.75
N VAL A 426 3.06 3.06 3.80
CA VAL A 426 3.83 3.22 5.03
C VAL A 426 4.01 4.71 5.33
N LEU A 427 3.75 5.11 6.57
CA LEU A 427 4.21 6.37 7.13
C LEU A 427 5.54 6.06 7.84
N ARG A 428 6.65 6.33 7.17
CA ARG A 428 7.99 5.98 7.63
C ARG A 428 8.61 7.10 8.48
N ASN A 429 9.12 6.75 9.65
CA ASN A 429 9.75 7.66 10.61
C ASN A 429 11.17 8.10 10.22
N GLY A 430 11.75 7.58 9.13
CA GLY A 430 13.14 7.82 8.72
C GLY A 430 14.17 6.81 9.23
N GLY A 431 13.78 5.83 10.07
CA GLY A 431 14.66 4.75 10.53
C GLY A 431 15.94 5.25 11.19
N ASN A 432 17.11 4.82 10.74
CA ASN A 432 18.39 5.29 11.29
C ASN A 432 18.57 6.82 11.15
N ASP A 433 17.89 7.45 10.18
CA ASP A 433 17.87 8.90 9.91
C ASP A 433 16.77 9.67 10.65
N ALA A 434 16.00 9.00 11.52
CA ALA A 434 14.84 9.58 12.19
C ALA A 434 15.18 10.82 13.05
N ASN A 435 16.38 10.88 13.64
CA ASN A 435 16.88 11.99 14.44
C ASN A 435 17.87 12.90 13.68
N TYR A 436 17.90 12.81 12.36
CA TYR A 436 18.82 13.56 11.51
C TYR A 436 18.04 14.28 10.41
N SER A 437 18.08 13.82 9.16
CA SER A 437 17.38 14.48 8.05
C SER A 437 16.00 13.90 7.74
N LYS A 438 15.74 12.64 8.13
CA LYS A 438 14.54 11.83 7.79
C LYS A 438 14.32 11.56 6.29
N PHE A 439 15.09 12.15 5.38
CA PHE A 439 14.91 12.02 3.92
C PHE A 439 16.00 11.24 3.20
N LYS A 440 17.08 10.81 3.89
CA LYS A 440 18.26 10.20 3.22
C LYS A 440 17.90 8.97 2.37
N ASP A 441 17.05 8.08 2.88
CA ASP A 441 16.59 6.88 2.17
C ASP A 441 15.92 7.25 0.83
N MET A 442 14.93 8.16 0.86
CA MET A 442 14.24 8.60 -0.36
C MET A 442 15.15 9.34 -1.33
N MET A 443 16.05 10.18 -0.82
CA MET A 443 16.99 10.90 -1.67
C MET A 443 17.91 9.93 -2.42
N ILE A 444 18.51 8.95 -1.73
CA ILE A 444 19.38 7.95 -2.37
C ILE A 444 18.60 7.14 -3.41
N GLN A 445 17.40 6.66 -3.06
CA GLN A 445 16.55 5.92 -3.98
C GLN A 445 16.19 6.75 -5.22
N ASN A 446 15.81 8.01 -5.05
CA ASN A 446 15.49 8.89 -6.18
C ASN A 446 16.72 9.17 -7.07
N MET A 447 17.91 9.34 -6.48
CA MET A 447 19.16 9.55 -7.23
C MET A 447 19.54 8.36 -8.14
N VAL A 448 19.07 7.15 -7.84
CA VAL A 448 19.32 5.94 -8.66
C VAL A 448 18.07 5.40 -9.37
N SER A 449 16.96 6.13 -9.29
CA SER A 449 15.74 5.77 -10.01
C SER A 449 15.99 5.71 -11.53
N GLY A 450 15.35 4.75 -12.21
CA GLY A 450 15.53 4.55 -13.65
C GLY A 450 16.75 3.72 -14.06
N ARG A 451 17.62 3.32 -13.13
CA ARG A 451 18.80 2.48 -13.42
C ARG A 451 18.50 0.98 -13.60
N GLY A 452 17.24 0.55 -13.49
CA GLY A 452 16.86 -0.87 -13.59
C GLY A 452 16.84 -1.62 -12.26
N VAL A 453 17.01 -0.91 -11.14
CA VAL A 453 16.69 -1.36 -9.79
C VAL A 453 15.36 -0.72 -9.36
N GLU A 454 14.50 -1.48 -8.68
CA GLU A 454 13.25 -0.92 -8.16
C GLU A 454 13.51 -0.03 -6.95
N THR A 455 12.83 1.11 -6.93
CA THR A 455 12.90 2.13 -5.88
C THR A 455 11.49 2.47 -5.40
N GLN A 456 11.34 2.84 -4.13
CA GLN A 456 10.07 3.22 -3.55
C GLN A 456 9.65 4.62 -3.99
N GLN A 457 8.34 4.84 -4.13
CA GLN A 457 7.77 6.17 -4.23
C GLN A 457 7.55 6.72 -2.83
N GLY A 458 7.85 8.00 -2.59
CA GLY A 458 7.73 8.62 -1.28
C GLY A 458 7.53 10.12 -1.34
N THR A 459 6.72 10.65 -0.44
CA THR A 459 6.52 12.10 -0.25
C THR A 459 6.50 12.44 1.25
N ALA A 460 6.93 13.64 1.61
CA ALA A 460 6.88 14.11 3.00
C ALA A 460 5.44 14.43 3.42
N CYS A 461 5.12 14.23 4.70
CA CYS A 461 3.85 14.61 5.28
C CYS A 461 3.99 14.82 6.80
N VAL A 462 3.05 15.55 7.39
CA VAL A 462 2.89 15.61 8.85
C VAL A 462 1.73 14.72 9.28
N VAL A 463 1.91 14.03 10.40
CA VAL A 463 0.90 13.12 10.94
C VAL A 463 0.30 13.72 12.21
N PHE A 464 -1.02 13.63 12.34
CA PHE A 464 -1.75 13.88 13.58
C PHE A 464 -2.40 12.57 14.06
N ILE A 465 -2.35 12.31 15.36
CA ILE A 465 -3.03 11.17 15.99
C ILE A 465 -4.05 11.70 17.00
N ASP A 466 -5.32 11.35 16.81
CA ASP A 466 -6.46 11.84 17.58
C ASP A 466 -6.45 13.37 17.79
N GLY A 467 -6.02 14.07 16.74
CA GLY A 467 -5.95 15.53 16.72
C GLY A 467 -4.66 16.12 17.29
N GLU A 468 -3.67 15.36 17.77
CA GLU A 468 -2.39 15.94 18.20
C GLU A 468 -1.29 15.73 17.16
N TYR A 469 -0.50 16.78 16.92
CA TYR A 469 0.69 16.70 16.07
C TYR A 469 1.63 15.59 16.56
N TRP A 470 1.93 14.67 15.64
CA TRP A 470 2.72 13.48 15.89
C TRP A 470 4.05 13.46 15.13
N GLY A 471 4.33 14.45 14.28
CA GLY A 471 5.64 14.61 13.65
C GLY A 471 5.66 14.47 12.13
N LEU A 472 6.83 14.77 11.58
CA LEU A 472 7.21 14.57 10.19
C LEU A 472 7.42 13.08 9.85
N TYR A 473 6.84 12.63 8.74
CA TYR A 473 6.96 11.30 8.17
C TYR A 473 7.20 11.35 6.66
N THR A 474 7.67 10.24 6.11
CA THR A 474 7.62 9.97 4.66
C THR A 474 6.49 8.99 4.38
N LEU A 475 5.47 9.41 3.62
CA LEU A 475 4.43 8.55 3.07
C LEU A 475 4.99 7.83 1.84
N GLN A 476 5.24 6.52 1.94
CA GLN A 476 5.92 5.74 0.91
C GLN A 476 5.25 4.41 0.55
N SER A 477 5.53 3.95 -0.67
CA SER A 477 5.02 2.71 -1.23
C SER A 477 5.54 1.49 -0.46
N ASP A 478 4.69 0.47 -0.30
CA ASP A 478 5.02 -0.73 0.46
C ASP A 478 5.28 -1.92 -0.48
N TYR A 479 6.52 -2.40 -0.54
CA TYR A 479 6.83 -3.62 -1.28
C TYR A 479 6.05 -4.80 -0.71
N SER A 480 5.23 -5.38 -1.57
CA SER A 480 4.31 -6.48 -1.29
C SER A 480 4.06 -7.24 -2.59
N ASP A 481 3.45 -8.42 -2.49
CA ASP A 481 2.99 -9.17 -3.66
C ASP A 481 2.08 -8.33 -4.58
N ARG A 482 1.23 -7.48 -4.01
CA ARG A 482 0.35 -6.58 -4.74
C ARG A 482 1.12 -5.45 -5.41
N TYR A 483 2.10 -4.86 -4.74
CA TYR A 483 2.96 -3.84 -5.35
C TYR A 483 3.60 -4.36 -6.64
N PHE A 484 4.24 -5.53 -6.59
CA PHE A 484 4.88 -6.10 -7.78
C PHE A 484 3.89 -6.55 -8.84
N ALA A 485 2.72 -7.06 -8.44
CA ALA A 485 1.65 -7.39 -9.38
C ALA A 485 1.21 -6.18 -10.20
N ASP A 486 0.95 -5.06 -9.53
CA ASP A 486 0.47 -3.82 -10.17
C ASP A 486 1.60 -3.14 -10.95
N ARG A 487 2.83 -3.12 -10.41
CA ARG A 487 3.98 -2.50 -11.04
C ARG A 487 4.43 -3.23 -12.31
N TYR A 488 4.44 -4.56 -12.31
CA TYR A 488 5.03 -5.39 -13.36
C TYR A 488 4.01 -6.17 -14.20
N ASN A 489 2.71 -5.94 -13.98
CA ASN A 489 1.63 -6.63 -14.69
C ASN A 489 1.72 -8.16 -14.62
N VAL A 490 2.00 -8.69 -13.42
CA VAL A 490 2.04 -10.12 -13.14
C VAL A 490 0.91 -10.51 -12.19
N ALA A 491 0.50 -11.78 -12.20
CA ALA A 491 -0.49 -12.25 -11.25
C ALA A 491 0.06 -12.14 -9.81
N LYS A 492 -0.71 -11.48 -8.91
CA LYS A 492 -0.37 -11.38 -7.47
C LYS A 492 -0.01 -12.72 -6.85
N SER A 493 -0.83 -13.75 -7.11
CA SER A 493 -0.59 -15.10 -6.60
C SER A 493 0.69 -15.75 -7.13
N ASN A 494 1.28 -15.21 -8.20
CA ASN A 494 2.52 -15.68 -8.81
C ASN A 494 3.75 -14.97 -8.24
N VAL A 495 3.61 -13.89 -7.45
CA VAL A 495 4.74 -13.17 -6.86
C VAL A 495 5.27 -13.92 -5.64
N VAL A 496 6.60 -14.01 -5.55
CA VAL A 496 7.35 -14.52 -4.40
C VAL A 496 8.36 -13.46 -3.99
N MET A 497 8.42 -13.11 -2.70
CA MET A 497 9.36 -12.12 -2.18
C MET A 497 10.19 -12.71 -1.03
N TYR A 498 11.51 -12.52 -1.10
CA TYR A 498 12.47 -12.93 -0.10
C TYR A 498 13.19 -11.70 0.45
N LYS A 499 13.20 -11.52 1.77
CA LYS A 499 13.73 -10.35 2.45
C LYS A 499 14.48 -10.77 3.72
N ASN A 500 15.71 -10.30 3.89
CA ASN A 500 16.56 -10.56 5.06
C ASN A 500 16.51 -12.04 5.50
N ASP A 501 16.93 -12.92 4.59
CA ASP A 501 17.00 -14.38 4.77
C ASP A 501 15.66 -15.10 5.03
N LYS A 502 14.51 -14.45 4.80
CA LYS A 502 13.19 -15.05 5.01
C LYS A 502 12.22 -14.76 3.88
N LEU A 503 11.28 -15.69 3.68
CA LEU A 503 10.13 -15.43 2.82
C LEU A 503 9.27 -14.32 3.44
N SER A 504 9.01 -13.26 2.67
CA SER A 504 8.10 -12.18 3.06
C SER A 504 6.74 -12.32 2.39
N GLU A 505 6.70 -12.86 1.16
CA GLU A 505 5.47 -13.13 0.40
C GLU A 505 5.65 -14.44 -0.39
N GLY A 506 4.60 -15.25 -0.49
CA GLY A 506 4.60 -16.54 -1.18
C GLY A 506 4.20 -17.71 -0.27
N GLU A 507 4.31 -18.92 -0.80
CA GLU A 507 4.01 -20.16 -0.08
C GLU A 507 5.26 -20.70 0.63
N ALA A 508 5.10 -21.48 1.70
CA ALA A 508 6.23 -22.02 2.46
C ALA A 508 7.24 -22.80 1.59
N GLU A 509 6.77 -23.50 0.56
CA GLU A 509 7.61 -24.25 -0.38
C GLU A 509 8.43 -23.35 -1.33
N ASP A 510 8.12 -22.06 -1.43
CA ASP A 510 8.84 -21.12 -2.29
C ASP A 510 10.20 -20.73 -1.70
N GLU A 511 10.42 -20.91 -0.39
CA GLU A 511 11.69 -20.62 0.25
C GLU A 511 12.86 -21.41 -0.38
N LYS A 512 12.57 -22.62 -0.87
CA LYS A 512 13.58 -23.44 -1.59
C LYS A 512 14.12 -22.75 -2.84
N LEU A 513 13.33 -21.89 -3.50
CA LEU A 513 13.71 -21.23 -4.76
C LEU A 513 14.90 -20.29 -4.57
N PHE A 514 14.97 -19.60 -3.44
CA PHE A 514 16.12 -18.76 -3.10
C PHE A 514 17.29 -19.63 -2.64
N ASN A 515 17.03 -20.60 -1.76
CA ASN A 515 18.07 -21.47 -1.22
C ASN A 515 18.78 -22.32 -2.30
N ASP A 516 18.06 -22.77 -3.33
CA ASP A 516 18.62 -23.51 -4.46
C ASP A 516 19.52 -22.62 -5.33
N MET A 517 19.12 -21.36 -5.56
CA MET A 517 19.93 -20.36 -6.27
C MET A 517 21.18 -20.00 -5.47
N TYR A 518 21.03 -19.71 -4.19
CA TYR A 518 22.13 -19.46 -3.25
C TYR A 518 23.16 -20.61 -3.28
N LYS A 519 22.72 -21.84 -3.01
CA LYS A 519 23.60 -23.01 -3.01
C LYS A 519 24.28 -23.23 -4.35
N PHE A 520 23.54 -23.12 -5.45
CA PHE A 520 24.11 -23.32 -6.78
C PHE A 520 25.24 -22.32 -7.04
N ILE A 521 25.03 -21.03 -6.76
CA ILE A 521 26.03 -19.99 -6.99
C ILE A 521 27.24 -20.17 -6.06
N THR A 522 27.05 -20.49 -4.78
CA THR A 522 28.15 -20.54 -3.82
C THR A 522 28.92 -21.87 -3.78
N GLU A 523 28.33 -22.96 -4.29
CA GLU A 523 28.97 -24.29 -4.30
C GLU A 523 29.56 -24.66 -5.67
N ASN A 524 29.46 -23.79 -6.68
CA ASN A 524 30.05 -23.98 -8.00
C ASN A 524 30.97 -22.82 -8.36
N ASP A 525 32.01 -23.12 -9.13
CA ASP A 525 32.95 -22.10 -9.61
C ASP A 525 32.31 -21.25 -10.71
N MET A 526 32.03 -19.98 -10.40
CA MET A 526 31.38 -19.04 -11.32
C MET A 526 32.32 -18.51 -12.41
N SER A 527 33.65 -18.72 -12.30
CA SER A 527 34.56 -18.42 -13.41
C SER A 527 34.33 -19.37 -14.60
N ILE A 528 33.64 -20.50 -14.38
CA ILE A 528 33.22 -21.43 -15.44
C ILE A 528 31.95 -20.91 -16.11
N GLU A 529 32.05 -20.63 -17.41
CA GLU A 529 30.97 -20.10 -18.26
C GLU A 529 29.63 -20.86 -18.13
N GLU A 530 29.65 -22.20 -18.14
CA GLU A 530 28.42 -23.00 -18.00
C GLU A 530 27.70 -22.76 -16.67
N ASN A 531 28.46 -22.61 -15.58
CA ASN A 531 27.91 -22.32 -14.27
C ASN A 531 27.35 -20.90 -14.22
N TYR A 532 28.09 -19.92 -14.75
CA TYR A 532 27.64 -18.54 -14.81
C TYR A 532 26.36 -18.36 -15.63
N ARG A 533 26.22 -19.04 -16.78
CA ARG A 533 24.99 -19.02 -17.58
C ARG A 533 23.80 -19.63 -16.85
N LYS A 534 24.03 -20.68 -16.06
CA LYS A 534 22.99 -21.25 -15.20
C LYS A 534 22.60 -20.29 -14.06
N ALA A 535 23.55 -19.55 -13.49
CA ALA A 535 23.26 -18.48 -12.54
C ALA A 535 22.42 -17.37 -13.21
N CYS A 536 22.78 -16.92 -14.42
CA CYS A 536 22.01 -15.93 -15.19
C CYS A 536 20.55 -16.35 -15.48
N ALA A 537 20.25 -17.66 -15.48
CA ALA A 537 18.89 -18.17 -15.61
C ALA A 537 18.09 -18.12 -14.30
N MET A 538 18.76 -17.93 -13.15
CA MET A 538 18.14 -17.86 -11.82
C MET A 538 17.97 -16.43 -11.30
N ILE A 539 18.84 -15.52 -11.73
CA ILE A 539 18.88 -14.12 -11.28
C ILE A 539 19.03 -13.18 -12.48
N ASP A 540 18.36 -12.04 -12.42
CA ASP A 540 18.54 -11.00 -13.43
C ASP A 540 19.85 -10.23 -13.12
N MET A 541 20.94 -10.59 -13.83
CA MET A 541 22.28 -10.03 -13.58
C MET A 541 22.37 -8.52 -13.80
N ASP A 542 21.62 -7.98 -14.76
CA ASP A 542 21.62 -6.54 -15.02
C ASP A 542 20.98 -5.78 -13.85
N ASN A 543 19.88 -6.30 -13.29
CA ASN A 543 19.26 -5.74 -12.09
C ASN A 543 20.14 -5.94 -10.83
N LEU A 544 20.73 -7.13 -10.65
CA LEU A 544 21.62 -7.40 -9.51
C LEU A 544 22.82 -6.45 -9.50
N VAL A 545 23.43 -6.21 -10.66
CA VAL A 545 24.59 -5.33 -10.79
C VAL A 545 24.26 -3.91 -10.38
N GLU A 546 23.12 -3.36 -10.84
CA GLU A 546 22.72 -1.99 -10.49
C GLU A 546 22.39 -1.86 -9.00
N TYR A 547 21.73 -2.87 -8.42
CA TYR A 547 21.49 -2.95 -6.97
C TYR A 547 22.79 -3.03 -6.17
N ALA A 548 23.67 -4.00 -6.48
CA ALA A 548 24.91 -4.22 -5.74
C ALA A 548 25.89 -3.06 -5.91
N ALA A 549 26.00 -2.49 -7.12
CA ALA A 549 26.82 -1.31 -7.36
C ALA A 549 26.33 -0.14 -6.51
N THR A 550 25.01 0.07 -6.39
CA THR A 550 24.45 1.14 -5.55
C THR A 550 24.80 0.94 -4.09
N GLU A 551 24.48 -0.21 -3.49
CA GLU A 551 24.74 -0.52 -2.07
C GLU A 551 26.23 -0.39 -1.71
N MET A 552 27.12 -0.87 -2.59
CA MET A 552 28.55 -0.75 -2.39
C MET A 552 29.05 0.70 -2.59
N TYR A 553 28.49 1.44 -3.54
CA TYR A 553 28.89 2.82 -3.81
C TYR A 553 28.53 3.73 -2.64
N ILE A 554 27.30 3.64 -2.11
CA ILE A 554 26.88 4.42 -0.92
C ILE A 554 27.51 3.91 0.37
N PHE A 555 28.07 2.69 0.36
CA PHE A 555 28.56 1.97 1.53
C PHE A 555 27.48 1.85 2.60
N ASN A 556 26.48 1.00 2.36
CA ASN A 556 25.45 0.71 3.36
C ASN A 556 26.03 -0.17 4.49
N ASP A 557 25.98 0.34 5.71
CA ASP A 557 26.64 -0.24 6.87
C ASP A 557 25.98 -1.55 7.32
N ASP A 558 24.67 -1.71 7.11
CA ASP A 558 23.94 -2.92 7.52
C ASP A 558 23.79 -3.96 6.39
N TRP A 559 24.49 -3.76 5.28
CA TRP A 559 24.50 -4.64 4.12
C TRP A 559 25.87 -5.33 3.97
N PRO A 560 25.98 -6.56 3.42
CA PRO A 560 24.93 -7.43 2.86
C PRO A 560 24.34 -8.43 3.87
N GLN A 561 24.65 -8.31 5.16
CA GLN A 561 24.09 -9.20 6.19
C GLN A 561 22.59 -8.96 6.43
N ASN A 562 22.11 -7.73 6.21
CA ASN A 562 20.71 -7.31 6.26
C ASN A 562 20.41 -6.39 5.06
N ASN A 563 19.27 -5.70 5.12
CA ASN A 563 18.79 -4.70 4.18
C ASN A 563 18.84 -5.11 2.70
N TYR A 564 18.51 -6.38 2.43
CA TYR A 564 18.31 -6.85 1.07
C TYR A 564 16.95 -7.55 0.91
N ALA A 565 16.35 -7.35 -0.26
CA ALA A 565 15.10 -7.96 -0.66
C ALA A 565 15.14 -8.22 -2.15
N CYS A 566 14.48 -9.30 -2.55
CA CYS A 566 14.30 -9.64 -3.95
C CYS A 566 12.94 -10.29 -4.18
N TRP A 567 12.46 -10.21 -5.41
CA TRP A 567 11.22 -10.82 -5.83
C TRP A 567 11.41 -11.61 -7.14
N ARG A 568 10.48 -12.51 -7.41
CA ARG A 568 10.38 -13.26 -8.67
C ARG A 568 8.94 -13.66 -8.94
N THR A 569 8.66 -14.15 -10.15
CA THR A 569 7.47 -14.96 -10.39
C THR A 569 7.73 -16.44 -10.13
N ARG A 570 6.77 -17.16 -9.54
CA ARG A 570 6.89 -18.61 -9.29
C ARG A 570 6.89 -19.39 -10.60
N THR A 571 5.98 -19.04 -11.49
CA THR A 571 5.78 -19.66 -12.81
C THR A 571 6.06 -18.67 -13.93
N ILE A 572 6.57 -19.19 -15.05
CA ILE A 572 6.91 -18.40 -16.23
C ILE A 572 5.64 -18.12 -17.03
N GLU A 573 5.42 -16.85 -17.40
CA GLU A 573 4.30 -16.43 -18.24
C GLU A 573 4.85 -15.85 -19.56
N GLN A 574 4.36 -16.34 -20.71
CA GLN A 574 4.80 -15.84 -22.01
C GLN A 574 4.26 -14.42 -22.26
N GLY A 575 5.10 -13.56 -22.83
CA GLY A 575 4.70 -12.20 -23.21
C GLY A 575 4.95 -11.12 -22.16
N ASN A 576 5.42 -11.50 -20.95
CA ASN A 576 5.87 -10.55 -19.93
C ASN A 576 7.33 -10.85 -19.55
N SER A 577 8.24 -9.90 -19.81
CA SER A 577 9.68 -10.04 -19.52
C SER A 577 10.02 -10.14 -18.03
N TYR A 578 9.10 -9.77 -17.15
CA TYR A 578 9.25 -9.87 -15.70
C TYR A 578 8.64 -11.16 -15.12
N ALA A 579 7.88 -11.91 -15.92
CA ALA A 579 7.33 -13.21 -15.55
C ALA A 579 8.21 -14.36 -16.03
N ASP A 580 9.52 -14.25 -15.83
CA ASP A 580 10.54 -15.18 -16.34
C ASP A 580 11.15 -16.08 -15.25
N GLY A 581 10.68 -15.97 -14.01
CA GLY A 581 11.16 -16.76 -12.89
C GLY A 581 12.54 -16.37 -12.35
N ARG A 582 13.13 -15.27 -12.81
CA ARG A 582 14.41 -14.77 -12.29
C ARG A 582 14.21 -13.90 -11.04
N TRP A 583 15.11 -14.02 -10.08
CA TRP A 583 15.18 -13.13 -8.92
C TRP A 583 15.65 -11.72 -9.34
N ARG A 584 14.96 -10.70 -8.81
CA ARG A 584 15.26 -9.28 -8.98
C ARG A 584 15.31 -8.57 -7.64
N PHE A 585 16.40 -7.89 -7.36
CA PHE A 585 16.64 -7.14 -6.13
C PHE A 585 16.01 -5.75 -6.20
N VAL A 586 15.63 -5.26 -5.02
CA VAL A 586 14.97 -3.97 -4.83
C VAL A 586 15.67 -3.18 -3.74
N LEU A 587 15.73 -1.87 -3.91
CA LEU A 587 16.41 -0.97 -2.97
C LEU A 587 15.45 -0.51 -1.87
N PHE A 588 15.90 -0.54 -0.61
CA PHE A 588 15.20 0.01 0.55
C PHE A 588 16.18 0.14 1.72
N ASP A 589 15.87 1.00 2.69
CA ASP A 589 16.62 1.07 3.97
C ASP A 589 18.11 1.39 3.75
N THR A 590 18.33 2.44 2.94
CA THR A 590 19.67 2.89 2.56
C THR A 590 20.21 3.99 3.47
N GLU A 591 19.47 4.39 4.51
CA GLU A 591 19.84 5.56 5.30
C GLU A 591 21.09 5.35 6.17
N SER A 592 21.41 4.11 6.54
CA SER A 592 22.63 3.78 7.28
C SER A 592 23.84 3.68 6.34
N SER A 593 24.03 4.70 5.52
CA SER A 593 25.09 4.76 4.51
C SER A 593 25.78 6.13 4.48
N CYS A 594 26.84 6.23 3.68
CA CYS A 594 27.62 7.46 3.45
C CYS A 594 28.13 8.08 4.76
N SER A 595 28.72 7.25 5.63
CA SER A 595 29.25 7.63 6.94
C SER A 595 28.22 8.27 7.90
N HIS A 596 27.02 7.70 7.93
CA HIS A 596 25.90 8.17 8.76
C HIS A 596 26.32 8.42 10.23
N TYR A 597 26.88 7.39 10.88
CA TYR A 597 27.29 7.41 12.28
C TYR A 597 28.76 7.82 12.51
N ASN A 598 29.41 8.41 11.51
CA ASN A 598 30.87 8.62 11.51
C ASN A 598 31.65 7.29 11.61
N GLU A 599 31.03 6.22 11.14
CA GLU A 599 31.64 4.91 10.94
C GLU A 599 31.79 4.65 9.43
N LYS A 600 32.57 3.61 9.08
CA LYS A 600 32.70 3.09 7.71
C LYS A 600 32.87 4.22 6.68
N ASP A 601 33.87 5.04 6.96
CA ASP A 601 34.11 6.30 6.26
C ASP A 601 34.60 6.09 4.82
N LEU A 602 34.85 7.21 4.15
CA LEU A 602 35.32 7.30 2.77
C LEU A 602 36.56 6.43 2.47
N GLU A 603 37.41 6.12 3.46
CA GLU A 603 38.65 5.36 3.27
C GLU A 603 38.43 3.84 3.24
N THR A 604 37.26 3.37 3.68
CA THR A 604 36.97 1.94 3.79
C THR A 604 36.80 1.28 2.42
N ASN A 605 37.63 0.26 2.13
CA ASN A 605 37.54 -0.50 0.88
C ASN A 605 36.29 -1.42 0.88
N MET A 606 35.37 -1.12 -0.02
CA MET A 606 34.10 -1.84 -0.18
C MET A 606 34.24 -3.31 -0.61
N PHE A 607 35.24 -3.67 -1.43
CA PHE A 607 35.47 -5.06 -1.80
C PHE A 607 36.05 -5.86 -0.64
N SER A 608 37.01 -5.28 0.08
CA SER A 608 37.55 -5.92 1.29
C SER A 608 36.47 -6.14 2.35
N TYR A 609 35.57 -5.17 2.52
CA TYR A 609 34.41 -5.31 3.39
C TYR A 609 33.45 -6.40 2.89
N LEU A 610 33.06 -6.39 1.60
CA LEU A 610 32.19 -7.42 1.01
C LEU A 610 32.76 -8.84 1.20
N ARG A 611 34.06 -9.04 0.91
CA ARG A 611 34.74 -10.32 1.09
C ARG A 611 34.75 -10.77 2.57
N SER A 612 34.82 -9.83 3.52
CA SER A 612 34.70 -10.13 4.95
C SER A 612 33.30 -10.63 5.35
N GLN A 613 32.27 -10.31 4.55
CA GLN A 613 30.88 -10.74 4.74
C GLN A 613 30.50 -11.96 3.88
N SER A 614 31.48 -12.65 3.29
CA SER A 614 31.26 -13.84 2.44
C SER A 614 30.56 -15.02 3.16
N TYR A 615 30.55 -15.02 4.49
CA TYR A 615 29.83 -16.00 5.30
C TYR A 615 28.30 -15.80 5.30
N THR A 616 27.83 -14.61 4.95
CA THR A 616 26.39 -14.30 4.81
C THR A 616 25.87 -14.88 3.50
N LYS A 617 24.55 -15.13 3.39
CA LYS A 617 23.99 -15.68 2.16
C LYS A 617 24.26 -14.77 0.96
N PHE A 618 23.91 -13.49 1.08
CA PHE A 618 24.02 -12.56 -0.03
C PHE A 618 25.46 -12.13 -0.30
N GLY A 619 26.27 -11.93 0.74
CA GLY A 619 27.71 -11.70 0.57
C GLY A 619 28.41 -12.85 -0.15
N GLY A 620 28.04 -14.11 0.16
CA GLY A 620 28.54 -15.30 -0.53
C GLY A 620 28.16 -15.33 -2.02
N ILE A 621 26.92 -14.98 -2.37
CA ILE A 621 26.47 -14.87 -3.78
C ILE A 621 27.33 -13.87 -4.54
N LEU A 622 27.46 -12.64 -4.04
CA LEU A 622 28.21 -11.59 -4.71
C LEU A 622 29.69 -11.93 -4.83
N CYS A 623 30.30 -12.45 -3.76
CA CYS A 623 31.69 -12.89 -3.79
C CYS A 623 31.92 -13.97 -4.85
N SER A 624 30.99 -14.92 -5.00
CA SER A 624 31.11 -15.97 -6.01
C SER A 624 30.97 -15.39 -7.42
N LEU A 625 30.02 -14.49 -7.64
CA LEU A 625 29.77 -13.89 -8.96
C LEU A 625 30.89 -12.96 -9.44
N ILE A 626 31.54 -12.22 -8.52
CA ILE A 626 32.68 -11.34 -8.85
C ILE A 626 33.85 -12.11 -9.47
N ASP A 627 33.95 -13.42 -9.24
CA ASP A 627 35.02 -14.23 -9.83
C ASP A 627 34.77 -14.54 -11.34
N ASN A 628 33.65 -14.08 -11.91
CA ASN A 628 33.36 -14.15 -13.34
C ASN A 628 33.64 -12.81 -14.05
N GLU A 629 34.43 -12.86 -15.12
CA GLU A 629 34.85 -11.68 -15.92
C GLU A 629 33.67 -10.89 -16.49
N GLU A 630 32.57 -11.53 -16.91
CA GLU A 630 31.40 -10.80 -17.41
C GLU A 630 30.69 -10.04 -16.28
N PHE A 631 30.59 -10.65 -15.10
CA PHE A 631 29.95 -10.01 -13.96
C PHE A 631 30.79 -8.86 -13.40
N ASP A 632 32.10 -9.04 -13.25
CA ASP A 632 32.97 -7.99 -12.74
C ASP A 632 33.01 -6.77 -13.69
N LEU A 633 32.97 -6.98 -15.01
CA LEU A 633 32.90 -5.88 -15.98
C LEU A 633 31.58 -5.13 -15.87
N LYS A 634 30.47 -5.84 -15.71
CA LYS A 634 29.16 -5.21 -15.48
C LYS A 634 29.18 -4.38 -14.20
N LEU A 635 29.71 -4.95 -13.10
CA LEU A 635 29.82 -4.26 -11.82
C LEU A 635 30.71 -3.02 -11.89
N THR A 636 31.88 -3.14 -12.51
CA THR A 636 32.83 -2.05 -12.77
C THR A 636 32.18 -0.94 -13.60
N SER A 637 31.45 -1.33 -14.66
CA SER A 637 30.73 -0.38 -15.53
C SER A 637 29.69 0.40 -14.74
N ALA A 638 28.85 -0.29 -13.96
CA ALA A 638 27.81 0.35 -13.14
C ALA A 638 28.41 1.30 -12.09
N MET A 639 29.49 0.91 -11.41
CA MET A 639 30.17 1.77 -10.42
C MET A 639 30.79 3.02 -11.05
N CYS A 640 31.38 2.91 -12.25
CA CYS A 640 31.90 4.05 -12.98
C CYS A 640 30.78 5.03 -13.37
N GLN A 641 29.64 4.50 -13.82
CA GLN A 641 28.47 5.33 -14.16
C GLN A 641 27.86 5.99 -12.92
N LEU A 642 27.69 5.26 -11.82
CA LEU A 642 27.17 5.82 -10.57
C LEU A 642 27.99 7.03 -10.12
N GLY A 643 29.32 6.93 -10.12
CA GLY A 643 30.16 8.04 -9.66
C GLY A 643 30.30 9.21 -10.64
N SER A 644 30.24 8.94 -11.94
CA SER A 644 30.36 10.00 -12.96
C SER A 644 29.03 10.64 -13.36
N VAL A 645 27.89 10.06 -12.96
CA VAL A 645 26.55 10.51 -13.39
C VAL A 645 25.61 10.74 -12.20
N ASN A 646 25.40 9.73 -11.35
CA ASN A 646 24.36 9.79 -10.30
C ASN A 646 24.85 10.51 -9.04
N PHE A 647 26.07 10.26 -8.61
CA PHE A 647 26.65 10.74 -7.35
C PHE A 647 27.75 11.78 -7.57
N THR A 648 27.63 12.60 -8.62
CA THR A 648 28.46 13.80 -8.77
C THR A 648 28.13 14.81 -7.67
N ALA A 649 29.10 15.62 -7.23
CA ALA A 649 28.89 16.65 -6.21
C ALA A 649 27.76 17.64 -6.58
N GLU A 650 27.68 18.04 -7.85
CA GLU A 650 26.65 18.95 -8.36
C GLU A 650 25.24 18.36 -8.21
N ARG A 651 25.00 17.21 -8.85
CA ARG A 651 23.70 16.52 -8.75
C ARG A 651 23.32 16.19 -7.31
N PHE A 652 24.28 15.76 -6.48
CA PHE A 652 24.05 15.56 -5.07
C PHE A 652 23.57 16.85 -4.38
N GLY A 653 24.22 17.98 -4.67
CA GLY A 653 23.83 19.30 -4.18
C GLY A 653 22.42 19.72 -4.60
N GLU A 654 22.03 19.46 -5.84
CA GLU A 654 20.67 19.72 -6.35
C GLU A 654 19.61 18.93 -5.59
N TYR A 655 19.82 17.62 -5.46
CA TYR A 655 18.91 16.76 -4.71
C TYR A 655 18.86 17.15 -3.23
N LEU A 656 20.02 17.42 -2.64
CA LEU A 656 20.09 17.86 -1.24
C LEU A 656 19.27 19.13 -1.03
N GLU A 657 19.42 20.13 -1.90
CA GLU A 657 18.67 21.38 -1.76
C GLU A 657 17.16 21.17 -2.00
N TYR A 658 16.77 20.33 -2.96
CA TYR A 658 15.38 19.92 -3.14
C TYR A 658 14.77 19.33 -1.86
N TYR A 659 15.44 18.36 -1.24
CA TYR A 659 14.96 17.73 -0.01
C TYR A 659 15.01 18.67 1.20
N LYS A 660 16.02 19.54 1.29
CA LYS A 660 16.08 20.57 2.33
C LYS A 660 14.87 21.49 2.27
N ASN A 661 14.50 21.96 1.07
CA ASN A 661 13.33 22.83 0.90
C ASN A 661 12.02 22.17 1.36
N ILE A 662 11.91 20.84 1.26
CA ILE A 662 10.73 20.09 1.68
C ILE A 662 10.73 19.80 3.19
N TYR A 663 11.87 19.38 3.75
CA TYR A 663 11.92 18.84 5.12
C TYR A 663 12.35 19.86 6.18
N TYR A 664 13.24 20.80 5.87
CA TYR A 664 13.89 21.63 6.90
C TYR A 664 12.91 22.50 7.69
N GLY A 665 11.88 23.04 7.03
CA GLY A 665 10.88 23.89 7.69
C GLY A 665 10.11 23.16 8.80
N GLU A 666 10.00 21.83 8.72
CA GLU A 666 9.22 21.02 9.66
C GLU A 666 10.10 20.25 10.67
N LEU A 667 11.42 20.21 10.49
CA LEU A 667 12.32 19.47 11.38
C LEU A 667 12.34 20.04 12.80
N ASP A 668 12.27 21.36 12.97
CA ASP A 668 12.22 21.97 14.31
C ASP A 668 10.94 21.58 15.06
N ASN A 669 9.77 21.60 14.39
CA ASN A 669 8.51 21.12 14.95
C ASN A 669 8.61 19.64 15.37
N TYR A 670 9.23 18.80 14.53
CA TYR A 670 9.48 17.40 14.85
C TYR A 670 10.37 17.25 16.10
N PHE A 671 11.50 17.96 16.18
CA PHE A 671 12.42 17.85 17.32
C PHE A 671 11.85 18.41 18.62
N ASP A 672 11.05 19.48 18.55
CA ASP A 672 10.35 20.03 19.71
C ASP A 672 9.27 19.08 20.22
N ARG A 673 8.61 18.35 19.31
CA ARG A 673 7.64 17.30 19.63
C ARG A 673 8.31 16.04 20.21
N PHE A 674 9.49 15.65 19.72
CA PHE A 674 10.27 14.51 20.21
C PHE A 674 11.61 14.98 20.81
N PRO A 675 11.59 15.65 21.97
CA PRO A 675 12.79 16.29 22.50
C PRO A 675 13.82 15.26 22.98
N THR A 676 14.85 15.07 22.18
CA THR A 676 16.02 14.23 22.48
C THR A 676 17.29 15.10 22.55
N TRP A 677 18.47 14.51 22.30
CA TRP A 677 19.71 15.26 22.11
C TRP A 677 19.78 15.94 20.74
N ALA A 678 19.01 15.44 19.77
CA ALA A 678 19.07 15.82 18.38
C ALA A 678 18.30 17.12 18.09
N ASN A 679 18.85 17.89 17.16
CA ASN A 679 18.23 19.04 16.50
C ASN A 679 19.04 19.34 15.21
N LEU A 680 18.60 20.35 14.44
CA LEU A 680 19.29 20.74 13.21
C LEU A 680 20.80 20.93 13.41
N ALA A 681 21.20 21.79 14.35
CA ALA A 681 22.60 22.16 14.56
C ALA A 681 23.48 21.03 15.12
N LYS A 682 22.92 20.11 15.92
CA LYS A 682 23.67 19.05 16.61
C LYS A 682 23.69 17.73 15.85
N ALA A 683 22.66 17.45 15.06
CA ALA A 683 22.47 16.17 14.39
C ALA A 683 22.42 16.33 12.88
N THR A 684 21.42 17.05 12.36
CA THR A 684 21.11 17.13 10.92
C THR A 684 22.25 17.76 10.11
N ASP A 685 22.65 19.00 10.43
CA ASP A 685 23.66 19.73 9.66
C ASP A 685 25.03 19.03 9.70
N PRO A 686 25.54 18.56 10.86
CA PRO A 686 26.78 17.79 10.88
C PRO A 686 26.72 16.49 10.08
N MET A 687 25.56 15.81 10.03
CA MET A 687 25.39 14.59 9.24
C MET A 687 25.41 14.91 7.74
N ILE A 688 24.72 15.97 7.31
CA ILE A 688 24.72 16.40 5.90
C ILE A 688 26.12 16.80 5.44
N ILE A 689 26.90 17.52 6.27
CA ILE A 689 28.28 17.86 5.94
C ILE A 689 29.13 16.60 5.74
N ARG A 690 28.98 15.59 6.61
CA ARG A 690 29.69 14.31 6.44
C ARG A 690 29.26 13.60 5.15
N TRP A 691 27.97 13.60 4.85
CA TRP A 691 27.44 12.99 3.65
C TRP A 691 27.96 13.67 2.38
N GLN A 692 27.96 15.00 2.32
CA GLN A 692 28.56 15.79 1.24
C GLN A 692 30.03 15.43 1.04
N ASN A 693 30.83 15.48 2.11
CA ASN A 693 32.26 15.14 2.04
C ASN A 693 32.50 13.70 1.56
N PHE A 694 31.65 12.76 1.97
CA PHE A 694 31.72 11.38 1.50
C PHE A 694 31.50 11.32 0.00
N ILE A 695 30.42 11.92 -0.52
CA ILE A 695 30.07 11.89 -1.94
C ILE A 695 31.14 12.59 -2.80
N GLU A 696 31.60 13.77 -2.39
CA GLU A 696 32.64 14.53 -3.11
C GLU A 696 33.93 13.73 -3.32
N GLY A 697 34.33 12.92 -2.33
CA GLY A 697 35.54 12.09 -2.44
C GLY A 697 35.31 10.67 -2.96
N ARG A 698 34.05 10.22 -3.09
CA ARG A 698 33.74 8.79 -3.26
C ARG A 698 34.23 8.23 -4.58
N TYR A 699 34.05 8.97 -5.67
CA TYR A 699 34.32 8.46 -7.01
C TYR A 699 35.79 8.09 -7.20
N ASP A 700 36.71 8.96 -6.79
CA ASP A 700 38.16 8.71 -6.85
C ASP A 700 38.57 7.47 -6.04
N LYS A 701 37.95 7.27 -4.86
CA LYS A 701 38.18 6.08 -4.04
C LYS A 701 37.69 4.82 -4.73
N VAL A 702 36.49 4.85 -5.30
CA VAL A 702 35.89 3.72 -6.05
C VAL A 702 36.76 3.34 -7.24
N LEU A 703 37.22 4.30 -8.04
CA LEU A 703 38.17 4.03 -9.14
C LEU A 703 39.45 3.36 -8.64
N GLY A 704 40.00 3.84 -7.51
CA GLY A 704 41.16 3.23 -6.88
C GLY A 704 40.90 1.83 -6.31
N TYR A 705 39.68 1.54 -5.84
CA TYR A 705 39.29 0.20 -5.38
C TYR A 705 39.17 -0.76 -6.56
N LEU A 706 38.50 -0.35 -7.64
CA LEU A 706 38.35 -1.13 -8.86
C LEU A 706 39.71 -1.49 -9.48
N GLU A 707 40.62 -0.52 -9.58
CA GLU A 707 41.98 -0.75 -10.10
C GLU A 707 42.80 -1.76 -9.26
N ARG A 708 42.54 -1.83 -7.95
CA ARG A 708 43.20 -2.81 -7.07
C ARG A 708 42.56 -4.18 -7.10
N GLU A 709 41.24 -4.24 -7.24
CA GLU A 709 40.50 -5.51 -7.27
C GLU A 709 40.63 -6.19 -8.63
N PHE A 710 40.62 -5.41 -9.71
CA PHE A 710 40.66 -5.87 -11.10
C PHE A 710 41.89 -5.27 -11.82
N ASP A 711 43.08 -5.70 -11.40
CA ASP A 711 44.39 -5.12 -11.77
C ASP A 711 44.79 -5.24 -13.25
N TYR A 712 43.91 -5.77 -14.08
CA TYR A 712 44.09 -6.01 -15.50
C TYR A 712 43.32 -5.02 -16.40
N TYR A 713 42.54 -4.10 -15.83
CA TYR A 713 41.88 -3.04 -16.60
C TYR A 713 42.61 -1.70 -16.51
N GLU A 714 42.85 -1.08 -17.66
CA GLU A 714 43.41 0.27 -17.73
C GLU A 714 42.31 1.33 -17.67
N ARG A 715 42.57 2.44 -16.95
CA ARG A 715 41.67 3.60 -16.95
C ARG A 715 41.62 4.25 -18.34
N ARG A 716 40.42 4.60 -18.77
CA ARG A 716 40.10 5.30 -20.02
C ARG A 716 39.25 6.53 -19.75
N THR A 717 39.48 7.58 -20.54
CA THR A 717 38.62 8.76 -20.56
C THR A 717 37.56 8.59 -21.63
N VAL A 718 36.29 8.67 -21.25
CA VAL A 718 35.17 8.65 -22.19
C VAL A 718 34.48 10.00 -22.15
N LYS A 719 34.46 10.68 -23.29
CA LYS A 719 33.72 11.92 -23.50
C LYS A 719 32.49 11.65 -24.33
N ILE A 720 31.35 12.19 -23.91
CA ILE A 720 30.09 12.04 -24.63
C ILE A 720 29.53 13.43 -24.86
N SER A 721 29.01 13.67 -26.06
CA SER A 721 28.45 14.96 -26.43
C SER A 721 27.21 14.84 -27.30
N ALA A 722 26.37 15.86 -27.23
CA ALA A 722 25.21 16.08 -28.09
C ALA A 722 25.02 17.57 -28.31
N ASP A 723 24.30 17.94 -29.37
CA ASP A 723 23.79 19.31 -29.49
C ASP A 723 22.49 19.43 -28.70
N ASN A 724 22.54 20.11 -27.56
CA ASN A 724 21.40 20.26 -26.65
C ASN A 724 20.21 20.98 -27.28
N GLU A 725 20.35 21.69 -28.39
CA GLU A 725 19.21 22.27 -29.12
C GLU A 725 18.46 21.22 -29.96
N GLN A 726 19.10 20.06 -30.21
CA GLN A 726 18.60 18.99 -31.09
C GLN A 726 18.15 17.76 -30.31
N GLY A 727 18.80 17.45 -29.19
CA GLY A 727 18.50 16.29 -28.37
C GLY A 727 19.39 16.19 -27.14
N SER A 728 19.24 15.12 -26.37
CA SER A 728 20.03 14.81 -25.17
C SER A 728 20.50 13.37 -25.18
N VAL A 729 21.42 13.03 -24.27
CA VAL A 729 21.93 11.67 -24.07
C VAL A 729 21.71 11.26 -22.63
N LEU A 730 21.33 10.01 -22.43
CA LEU A 730 21.14 9.40 -21.13
C LEU A 730 22.14 8.26 -20.93
N ILE A 731 22.71 8.18 -19.72
CA ILE A 731 23.49 7.04 -19.22
C ILE A 731 22.71 6.39 -18.09
N GLY A 732 22.32 5.12 -18.25
CA GLY A 732 21.56 4.42 -17.22
C GLY A 732 20.23 5.10 -16.86
N GLY A 733 19.53 5.66 -17.85
CA GLY A 733 18.26 6.38 -17.66
C GLY A 733 18.41 7.81 -17.13
N VAL A 734 19.65 8.29 -16.96
CA VAL A 734 19.94 9.62 -16.45
C VAL A 734 20.52 10.51 -17.54
N GLU A 735 19.87 11.65 -17.81
CA GLU A 735 20.39 12.68 -18.71
C GLU A 735 21.74 13.23 -18.21
N ILE A 736 22.71 13.31 -19.12
CA ILE A 736 24.06 13.85 -18.87
C ILE A 736 24.24 15.23 -19.47
N GLU A 737 25.21 15.98 -18.97
CA GLU A 737 25.61 17.26 -19.55
C GLU A 737 26.25 17.11 -20.94
N SER A 738 26.17 18.17 -21.76
CA SER A 738 26.64 18.17 -23.15
C SER A 738 28.15 17.94 -23.34
N ASP A 739 28.94 18.19 -22.31
CA ASP A 739 30.40 18.03 -22.28
C ASP A 739 30.86 16.98 -21.27
N TYR A 740 29.99 16.00 -20.99
CA TYR A 740 30.27 14.87 -20.12
C TYR A 740 31.66 14.25 -20.37
N SER A 741 32.39 14.03 -19.28
CA SER A 741 33.68 13.34 -19.27
C SER A 741 33.78 12.42 -18.04
N GLY A 742 33.75 11.11 -18.27
CA GLY A 742 33.86 10.10 -17.21
C GLY A 742 35.15 9.29 -17.30
N THR A 743 35.57 8.74 -16.16
CA THR A 743 36.64 7.73 -16.12
C THR A 743 36.03 6.34 -16.06
N TYR A 744 36.45 5.50 -16.99
CA TYR A 744 36.04 4.11 -17.13
C TYR A 744 37.25 3.20 -17.17
N PHE A 745 37.01 1.91 -17.27
CA PHE A 745 38.04 0.90 -17.46
C PHE A 745 37.85 0.20 -18.82
N ASP A 746 38.94 -0.25 -19.43
CA ASP A 746 38.85 -1.05 -20.65
C ASP A 746 37.90 -2.25 -20.47
N GLY A 747 37.07 -2.50 -21.48
CA GLY A 747 36.05 -3.56 -21.44
C GLY A 747 34.71 -3.13 -20.86
N CYS A 748 34.63 -2.01 -20.12
CA CYS A 748 33.37 -1.50 -19.60
C CYS A 748 32.33 -1.28 -20.71
N GLU A 749 31.07 -1.53 -20.39
CA GLU A 749 29.94 -1.25 -21.27
C GLU A 749 29.13 -0.07 -20.74
N ILE A 750 28.94 0.94 -21.59
CA ILE A 750 28.14 2.12 -21.27
C ILE A 750 26.81 2.01 -22.02
N LYS A 751 25.70 1.95 -21.28
CA LYS A 751 24.34 1.98 -21.84
C LYS A 751 24.00 3.43 -22.17
N LEU A 752 23.91 3.75 -23.46
CA LEU A 752 23.62 5.09 -23.98
C LEU A 752 22.25 5.11 -24.65
N ASN A 753 21.46 6.15 -24.39
CA ASN A 753 20.20 6.41 -25.06
C ASN A 753 20.15 7.87 -25.53
N ALA A 754 19.94 8.10 -26.82
CA ALA A 754 19.76 9.42 -27.41
C ALA A 754 18.27 9.77 -27.52
N GLN A 755 17.88 10.93 -26.97
CA GLN A 755 16.52 11.45 -27.02
C GLN A 755 16.46 12.72 -27.86
N ALA A 756 15.76 12.66 -28.98
CA ALA A 756 15.60 13.81 -29.86
C ALA A 756 14.58 14.81 -29.28
N LYS A 757 14.85 16.11 -29.41
CA LYS A 757 13.86 17.16 -29.14
C LYS A 757 12.86 17.27 -30.29
N SER A 758 11.73 17.92 -30.03
CA SER A 758 10.67 18.13 -31.03
C SER A 758 11.21 18.78 -32.31
N GLY A 759 10.90 18.18 -33.46
CA GLY A 759 11.36 18.62 -34.79
C GLY A 759 12.71 18.03 -35.22
N TRP A 760 13.26 17.10 -34.43
CA TRP A 760 14.47 16.35 -34.73
C TRP A 760 14.21 14.84 -34.55
N HIS A 761 15.02 14.04 -35.21
CA HIS A 761 15.17 12.61 -34.93
C HIS A 761 16.64 12.28 -34.71
N PHE A 762 16.89 11.23 -33.95
CA PHE A 762 18.22 10.66 -33.82
C PHE A 762 18.63 10.03 -35.16
N ASP A 763 19.84 10.35 -35.63
CA ASP A 763 20.39 9.82 -36.89
C ASP A 763 21.41 8.71 -36.62
N HIS A 764 22.52 9.02 -35.94
CA HIS A 764 23.53 8.03 -35.57
C HIS A 764 24.46 8.46 -34.42
N TRP A 765 25.25 7.49 -33.92
CA TRP A 765 26.36 7.72 -33.00
C TRP A 765 27.70 7.80 -33.74
N GLU A 766 28.50 8.82 -33.46
CA GLU A 766 29.92 8.88 -33.82
C GLU A 766 30.80 8.35 -32.69
N GLY A 767 31.99 7.82 -33.01
CA GLY A 767 32.99 7.42 -32.01
C GLY A 767 32.76 6.06 -31.34
N VAL A 768 31.80 5.28 -31.83
CA VAL A 768 31.51 3.91 -31.39
C VAL A 768 31.74 2.91 -32.53
N ASN A 769 32.02 1.65 -32.19
CA ASN A 769 32.16 0.57 -33.16
C ASN A 769 30.86 -0.24 -33.27
N GLY A 770 30.49 -0.68 -34.47
CA GLY A 770 29.32 -1.53 -34.70
C GLY A 770 28.14 -0.79 -35.32
N ASP A 771 26.92 -1.30 -35.10
CA ASP A 771 25.69 -0.60 -35.50
C ASP A 771 25.52 0.65 -34.61
N ASN A 772 25.47 1.80 -35.25
CA ASN A 772 25.42 3.10 -34.61
C ASN A 772 24.13 3.87 -34.94
N THR A 773 23.15 3.22 -35.57
CA THR A 773 21.89 3.86 -36.01
C THR A 773 20.74 3.67 -35.01
N GLN A 774 20.93 2.83 -34.00
CA GLN A 774 19.98 2.68 -32.91
C GLN A 774 20.16 3.81 -31.90
N SER A 775 19.06 4.42 -31.47
CA SER A 775 19.09 5.47 -30.44
C SER A 775 19.56 4.93 -29.09
N GLU A 776 19.36 3.64 -28.82
CA GLU A 776 19.89 2.94 -27.66
C GLU A 776 21.01 1.98 -28.05
N ILE A 777 22.20 2.14 -27.46
CA ILE A 777 23.37 1.29 -27.70
C ILE A 777 24.10 0.92 -26.41
N LYS A 778 24.91 -0.14 -26.48
CA LYS A 778 25.93 -0.46 -25.48
C LYS A 778 27.31 -0.16 -26.07
N ALA A 779 27.92 0.94 -25.65
CA ALA A 779 29.26 1.31 -26.10
C ALA A 779 30.32 0.59 -25.26
N LYS A 780 31.14 -0.25 -25.91
CA LYS A 780 32.26 -0.95 -25.26
C LYS A 780 33.51 -0.07 -25.26
N VAL A 781 34.05 0.19 -24.07
CA VAL A 781 35.28 0.96 -23.86
C VAL A 781 36.50 0.14 -24.30
N ASN A 782 37.33 0.71 -25.17
CA ASN A 782 38.51 0.05 -25.75
C ASN A 782 39.69 1.00 -26.00
N GLY A 783 39.80 2.04 -25.17
CA GLY A 783 40.65 3.19 -25.38
C GLY A 783 39.97 4.46 -24.87
N ASP A 784 40.66 5.59 -24.97
CA ASP A 784 40.01 6.88 -24.80
C ASP A 784 39.00 7.08 -25.93
N MET A 785 37.76 7.45 -25.58
CA MET A 785 36.65 7.56 -26.54
C MET A 785 36.08 8.98 -26.55
N ASN A 786 35.67 9.43 -27.74
CA ASN A 786 34.86 10.63 -27.92
C ASN A 786 33.61 10.21 -28.69
N ILE A 787 32.50 10.08 -27.99
CA ILE A 787 31.21 9.63 -28.52
C ILE A 787 30.33 10.86 -28.75
N LYS A 788 29.59 10.87 -29.85
CA LYS A 788 28.65 11.95 -30.14
C LYS A 788 27.31 11.41 -30.64
N ALA A 789 26.21 11.87 -30.05
CA ALA A 789 24.88 11.68 -30.62
C ALA A 789 24.63 12.73 -31.71
N VAL A 790 24.28 12.29 -32.91
CA VAL A 790 23.94 13.15 -34.04
C VAL A 790 22.44 13.09 -34.27
N PHE A 791 21.83 14.26 -34.41
CA PHE A 791 20.42 14.43 -34.68
C PHE A 791 20.24 15.16 -36.01
N GLU A 792 19.19 14.80 -36.75
CA GLU A 792 18.81 15.47 -37.98
C GLU A 792 17.43 16.09 -37.85
N LYS A 793 17.23 17.21 -38.54
CA LYS A 793 15.95 17.91 -38.51
C LYS A 793 14.91 17.12 -39.30
N ASP A 794 13.73 16.96 -38.72
CA ASP A 794 12.63 16.29 -39.42
C ASP A 794 12.27 17.06 -40.70
N ILE A 795 12.18 16.34 -41.81
CA ILE A 795 11.72 16.90 -43.08
C ILE A 795 10.19 16.97 -43.02
N VAL A 796 9.67 18.20 -42.95
CA VAL A 796 8.23 18.50 -42.95
C VAL A 796 7.57 18.16 -44.28
#